data_AF-A0A7X7J7S0-F1
#
_entry.id   AF-A0A7X7J7S0-F1
#
_cell.length_a   1.000
_cell.length_b   1.000
_cell.length_c   1.000
_cell.angle_alpha   90.00
_cell.angle_beta   90.00
_cell.angle_gamma   90.00
#
_symmetry.space_group_name_H-M   'P 1'
#
loop_
_entity.id
_entity.type
_entity.pdbx_description
1 polymer ?
#
loop_
_entity_poly.entity_id
_entity_poly.type
_entity_poly.pdbx_seq_one_letter_code
_entity_poly.pdbx_strand_id
1 'polypeptide(L)'
;MKVTFVYPRFQKFLDSHPGLREELPQYFLGSFTTPPSLGIPFLAAYTPPEIDIELVDDNSGDSLDSGADADLVAINCFTPQAERAFEIADFYRSRGRKVVMGGLFPSFRVEDCLRHADAVNVGEGEPTWAQILADARENRLQPVYRGGCSFDLARLRPARREIFYGKKSYDWDEDLVQITRGCVYQCAMCSIPSHMGARLRLRPVELVAEEIRGLKFENVYLADDTLFFTQRRILDYSKALFAALAPLGKKYFVSSTMALNTDPAFLDLAAAAGVRNFYCTMNVDPISIKAIEGGRQQREQLRDLVRMLEDRGIRFFASYGIGRDWDDEHTADRMLELSEFAGIRTAEFFVFTPYPGSVQWDRLERQGRILDRRWSRYNGAHVVFQPERMSPEKLFDQFMHAWKGFYSRQAGRHVARLEPATWKGGVQAVGKPLERQGVGGEAAVTGIGVLSPIGNRPSDVLASLREARHGLAAITQFDASHFRTQWGGEIRGFDPLKHMTADEMREYEDPYLLYAIAAARAALADAGLDPASPGLRTGAALVLGTCNGGLRSAEEEYRWLQGKSDRPFDEGMNLRAQYYGFGKALARALGMGGETWIVTTACSSTTAALGLAQMLIRARRCSMALVGGSDSLCISNLSGFDGLKATAPGRTAPFSVPPGLNTGEAACFWVVESMEQVLLRGARCLGRVLGHATTCDAYHPTAPDPRGDGVFRTLRNAMADAGLSASELGCVNAHGTGTEANDAAESRGIGRFLGGLSVPAVSLKSFFGHCMGTTGLLEATANLLAMNEGFIPPTLNFTSPRPGCTLDYVPNAPRRKAYSAFISANYAFGGNNAAVVIGAAGRPVIPRPRADERVVVTGAGAVSAFGIGTAPLLAGLFAGHTAFSDIARLGVSGTRARLAGLVPDWAPSAVDRRLDLAGMNRISRFAAVAGRLALDAAALRVSPRNAEDAGVVLGVSNGPPESGHMNSVFSTPGHQADVKSFSNIVANSTTGWVANALCLKGVNLTLAPGPHAGLQCLAFAWESLKDGRAGALLAGGADEIYPQMYRNYDRIGFLFQDAEEADYRIRFESARRKLVGEGAAFLALETLSGARSRQARPLAEILGYGMSMDADGFSGQCLDPGGLVRACGTALARSNVDAADIDAVVWAPQGNAQDRKVLLALERLAGARAGSIPLIATSMNTGTIETASAVMALAAMLESIRAGGGIWPQRTGLPDLDSRPAGRAERILALGSTDLGYNFAVILNAGAIS
;
A
#
# COMPACT_ATOMS: atom_id res chain seq x y z
N MET A 1 39.99 33.46 -15.25
CA MET A 1 39.34 34.04 -14.07
C MET A 1 38.22 33.10 -13.66
N LYS A 2 38.15 32.72 -12.39
CA LYS A 2 37.11 31.89 -11.80
C LYS A 2 36.33 32.69 -10.75
N VAL A 3 35.00 32.66 -10.83
CA VAL A 3 34.10 33.32 -9.89
C VAL A 3 33.31 32.26 -9.13
N THR A 4 33.43 32.26 -7.80
CA THR A 4 32.60 31.41 -6.94
C THR A 4 31.50 32.25 -6.33
N PHE A 5 30.26 31.92 -6.68
CA PHE A 5 29.08 32.45 -6.00
C PHE A 5 28.82 31.65 -4.73
N VAL A 6 28.53 32.36 -3.64
CA VAL A 6 28.25 31.75 -2.34
C VAL A 6 26.88 32.16 -1.87
N TYR A 7 26.08 31.17 -1.47
CA TYR A 7 24.82 31.36 -0.74
C TYR A 7 24.98 30.87 0.70
N PRO A 8 25.06 31.76 1.70
CA PRO A 8 25.26 31.35 3.10
C PRO A 8 24.04 30.64 3.69
N ARG A 9 24.24 29.72 4.64
CA ARG A 9 23.13 29.15 5.40
C ARG A 9 22.58 30.16 6.43
N PHE A 10 21.33 30.02 6.78
CA PHE A 10 20.75 30.66 7.97
C PHE A 10 19.87 29.66 8.71
N GLN A 11 19.68 29.87 10.01
CA GLN A 11 18.77 29.05 10.78
C GLN A 11 17.34 29.38 10.36
N LYS A 12 16.66 28.41 9.76
CA LYS A 12 15.28 28.60 9.36
C LYS A 12 14.41 28.81 10.59
N PHE A 13 13.25 29.35 10.31
CA PHE A 13 12.23 29.71 11.26
C PHE A 13 11.97 28.62 12.34
N LEU A 14 11.69 27.37 11.95
CA LEU A 14 11.43 26.27 12.91
C LEU A 14 12.70 25.67 13.53
N ASP A 15 13.83 25.73 12.85
CA ASP A 15 15.10 25.23 13.38
C ASP A 15 15.57 26.02 14.60
N SER A 16 14.96 27.17 14.85
CA SER A 16 15.20 28.03 16.01
C SER A 16 14.57 27.51 17.30
N HIS A 17 13.50 26.71 17.19
CA HIS A 17 12.72 26.25 18.35
C HIS A 17 12.40 24.75 18.24
N PRO A 18 13.32 23.85 18.64
CA PRO A 18 13.15 22.40 18.51
C PRO A 18 11.88 21.84 19.18
N GLY A 19 11.40 22.46 20.27
CA GLY A 19 10.14 22.07 20.91
C GLY A 19 8.92 22.20 20.00
N LEU A 20 8.89 23.17 19.07
CA LEU A 20 7.84 23.21 18.03
C LEU A 20 7.98 22.06 17.04
N ARG A 21 9.21 21.65 16.71
CA ARG A 21 9.51 20.57 15.77
C ARG A 21 9.19 19.18 16.33
N GLU A 22 9.28 19.01 17.65
CA GLU A 22 8.95 17.75 18.34
C GLU A 22 7.45 17.63 18.61
N GLU A 23 6.79 18.71 19.02
CA GLU A 23 5.37 18.70 19.41
C GLU A 23 4.39 18.85 18.25
N LEU A 24 4.81 19.48 17.15
CA LEU A 24 4.10 19.46 15.88
C LEU A 24 4.72 18.30 15.08
N PRO A 25 4.03 17.15 14.90
CA PRO A 25 4.59 16.10 14.07
C PRO A 25 4.80 16.64 12.64
N GLN A 26 5.48 15.87 11.80
CA GLN A 26 6.13 16.27 10.53
C GLN A 26 5.21 16.96 9.48
N TYR A 27 4.75 18.17 9.76
CA TYR A 27 3.51 18.71 9.17
C TYR A 27 3.70 20.08 8.52
N PHE A 28 4.95 20.47 8.24
CA PHE A 28 5.26 21.85 7.91
C PHE A 28 6.22 22.05 6.73
N LEU A 29 5.95 23.12 5.96
CA LEU A 29 6.77 23.61 4.85
C LEU A 29 8.14 24.17 5.28
N GLY A 30 8.35 24.45 6.56
CA GLY A 30 9.54 25.17 7.05
C GLY A 30 10.86 24.40 6.97
N SER A 31 10.82 23.08 6.74
CA SER A 31 12.04 22.27 6.57
C SER A 31 12.52 22.15 5.12
N PHE A 32 11.80 22.69 4.12
CA PHE A 32 12.19 22.60 2.71
C PHE A 32 13.53 23.29 2.44
N THR A 33 14.44 22.63 1.73
CA THR A 33 15.63 23.23 1.13
C THR A 33 15.28 23.76 -0.26
N THR A 34 15.21 25.08 -0.40
CA THR A 34 14.96 25.78 -1.67
C THR A 34 16.28 26.19 -2.33
N PRO A 35 16.31 26.31 -3.67
CA PRO A 35 17.46 26.90 -4.36
C PRO A 35 17.69 28.36 -3.94
N PRO A 36 18.90 28.91 -4.15
CA PRO A 36 19.21 30.29 -3.80
C PRO A 36 18.29 31.28 -4.52
N SER A 37 18.13 32.48 -3.93
CA SER A 37 17.41 33.58 -4.57
C SER A 37 17.95 33.89 -5.97
N LEU A 38 17.09 34.40 -6.87
CA LEU A 38 17.42 34.62 -8.28
C LEU A 38 18.57 35.60 -8.54
N GLY A 39 19.04 36.34 -7.53
CA GLY A 39 20.18 37.25 -7.67
C GLY A 39 21.44 36.57 -8.19
N ILE A 40 21.80 35.39 -7.64
CA ILE A 40 22.97 34.63 -8.10
C ILE A 40 22.78 34.14 -9.55
N PRO A 41 21.68 33.45 -9.90
CA PRO A 41 21.40 33.05 -11.29
C PRO A 41 21.39 34.19 -12.31
N PHE A 42 20.94 35.39 -11.93
CA PHE A 42 21.02 36.56 -12.80
C PHE A 42 22.46 37.03 -12.99
N LEU A 43 23.25 37.18 -11.93
CA LEU A 43 24.67 37.57 -12.05
C LEU A 43 25.48 36.52 -12.82
N ALA A 44 25.18 35.24 -12.65
CA ALA A 44 25.75 34.17 -13.47
C ALA A 44 25.42 34.34 -14.97
N ALA A 45 24.22 34.83 -15.32
CA ALA A 45 23.84 35.13 -16.71
C ALA A 45 24.53 36.38 -17.29
N TYR A 46 24.93 37.33 -16.44
CA TYR A 46 25.74 38.50 -16.83
C TYR A 46 27.25 38.23 -16.82
N THR A 47 27.68 37.08 -16.29
CA THR A 47 29.08 36.68 -16.30
C THR A 47 29.47 36.19 -17.70
N PRO A 48 30.52 36.76 -18.32
CA PRO A 48 30.98 36.34 -19.65
C PRO A 48 31.32 34.84 -19.72
N PRO A 49 31.03 34.12 -20.82
CA PRO A 49 31.25 32.68 -20.93
C PRO A 49 32.71 32.22 -20.71
N GLU A 50 33.69 33.11 -20.91
CA GLU A 50 35.11 32.84 -20.67
C GLU A 50 35.52 32.86 -19.18
N ILE A 51 34.62 33.27 -18.29
CA ILE A 51 34.83 33.23 -16.83
C ILE A 51 34.17 31.96 -16.30
N ASP A 52 34.95 31.11 -15.64
CA ASP A 52 34.44 29.90 -14.99
C ASP A 52 33.60 30.28 -13.77
N ILE A 53 32.46 29.61 -13.57
CA ILE A 53 31.53 29.89 -12.48
C ILE A 53 31.24 28.64 -11.66
N GLU A 54 31.20 28.82 -10.34
CA GLU A 54 30.87 27.78 -9.37
C GLU A 54 29.84 28.30 -8.37
N LEU A 55 28.97 27.43 -7.86
CA LEU A 55 28.04 27.73 -6.78
C LEU A 55 28.34 26.89 -5.54
N VAL A 56 28.73 27.56 -4.46
CA VAL A 56 28.81 26.99 -3.12
C VAL A 56 27.55 27.37 -2.35
N ASP A 57 26.71 26.38 -2.05
CA ASP A 57 25.50 26.58 -1.27
C ASP A 57 25.67 25.97 0.13
N ASP A 58 26.04 26.82 1.09
CA ASP A 58 26.23 26.46 2.50
C ASP A 58 24.90 25.97 3.13
N ASN A 59 23.75 26.40 2.58
CA ASN A 59 22.43 25.92 3.00
C ASN A 59 22.19 24.44 2.61
N SER A 60 22.87 23.97 1.57
CA SER A 60 22.85 22.57 1.10
C SER A 60 23.90 21.70 1.80
N GLY A 61 24.76 22.28 2.65
CA GLY A 61 25.85 21.58 3.32
C GLY A 61 27.11 21.39 2.46
N ASP A 62 27.27 22.18 1.40
CA ASP A 62 28.48 22.14 0.58
C ASP A 62 29.73 22.55 1.38
N SER A 63 30.88 21.93 1.07
CA SER A 63 32.15 22.28 1.71
C SER A 63 32.65 23.65 1.25
N LEU A 64 33.07 24.51 2.18
CA LEU A 64 33.71 25.80 1.85
C LEU A 64 35.09 25.65 1.21
N ASP A 65 35.71 24.46 1.21
CA ASP A 65 36.94 24.22 0.46
C ASP A 65 36.67 24.18 -1.06
N SER A 66 35.43 23.93 -1.48
CA SER A 66 35.01 24.18 -2.86
C SER A 66 34.99 25.70 -3.11
N GLY A 67 35.60 26.16 -4.23
CA GLY A 67 35.85 27.59 -4.46
C GLY A 67 37.13 28.15 -3.84
N ALA A 68 37.96 27.33 -3.16
CA ALA A 68 39.24 27.77 -2.63
C ALA A 68 40.27 28.17 -3.70
N ASP A 69 40.03 27.84 -4.97
CA ASP A 69 40.81 28.21 -6.16
C ASP A 69 40.26 29.44 -6.90
N ALA A 70 39.17 30.05 -6.42
CA ALA A 70 38.55 31.20 -7.07
C ALA A 70 39.47 32.43 -7.14
N ASP A 71 39.31 33.24 -8.19
CA ASP A 71 39.92 34.57 -8.28
C ASP A 71 39.05 35.62 -7.58
N LEU A 72 37.73 35.42 -7.61
CA LEU A 72 36.74 36.28 -6.96
C LEU A 72 35.64 35.44 -6.31
N VAL A 73 35.32 35.74 -5.06
CA VAL A 73 34.19 35.15 -4.33
C VAL A 73 33.08 36.20 -4.19
N ALA A 74 31.89 35.89 -4.70
CA ALA A 74 30.73 36.76 -4.67
C ALA A 74 29.67 36.20 -3.71
N ILE A 75 29.53 36.83 -2.54
CA ILE A 75 28.60 36.41 -1.49
C ILE A 75 27.32 37.24 -1.60
N ASN A 76 26.20 36.57 -1.87
CA ASN A 76 24.88 37.21 -1.83
C ASN A 76 24.20 36.84 -0.50
N CYS A 77 23.85 37.84 0.32
CA CYS A 77 23.20 37.58 1.60
C CYS A 77 22.12 38.60 1.97
N PHE A 78 21.18 38.14 2.80
CA PHE A 78 20.19 38.97 3.50
C PHE A 78 20.37 38.84 5.03
N THR A 79 19.62 39.60 5.81
CA THR A 79 19.93 39.87 7.23
C THR A 79 20.23 38.62 8.09
N PRO A 80 19.42 37.54 8.09
CA PRO A 80 19.67 36.34 8.89
C PRO A 80 20.96 35.60 8.54
N GLN A 81 21.47 35.80 7.33
CA GLN A 81 22.69 35.17 6.83
C GLN A 81 23.94 35.99 7.14
N ALA A 82 23.81 37.24 7.62
CA ALA A 82 24.91 38.20 7.64
C ALA A 82 26.14 37.71 8.43
N GLU A 83 25.95 37.20 9.66
CA GLU A 83 27.05 36.69 10.50
C GLU A 83 27.77 35.51 9.83
N ARG A 84 27.01 34.56 9.26
CA ARG A 84 27.58 33.45 8.52
C ARG A 84 28.29 33.90 7.24
N ALA A 85 27.75 34.92 6.57
CA ALA A 85 28.38 35.52 5.40
C ALA A 85 29.72 36.17 5.76
N PHE A 86 29.85 36.78 6.94
CA PHE A 86 31.12 37.32 7.45
C PHE A 86 32.15 36.21 7.70
N GLU A 87 31.74 35.13 8.37
CA GLU A 87 32.62 33.97 8.60
C GLU A 87 33.16 33.39 7.28
N ILE A 88 32.28 33.25 6.28
CA ILE A 88 32.67 32.74 4.96
C ILE A 88 33.57 33.73 4.23
N ALA A 89 33.28 35.04 4.30
CA ALA A 89 34.12 36.08 3.72
C ALA A 89 35.54 36.05 4.31
N ASP A 90 35.66 35.99 5.64
CA ASP A 90 36.94 35.93 6.34
C ASP A 90 37.69 34.63 6.00
N PHE A 91 36.98 33.51 5.90
CA PHE A 91 37.55 32.22 5.47
C PHE A 91 38.23 32.33 4.11
N TYR A 92 37.57 32.91 3.10
CA TYR A 92 38.14 33.06 1.76
C TYR A 92 39.26 34.11 1.70
N ARG A 93 39.12 35.23 2.42
CA ARG A 93 40.18 36.26 2.51
C ARG A 93 41.43 35.75 3.20
N SER A 94 41.31 34.92 4.23
CA SER A 94 42.45 34.28 4.90
C SER A 94 43.26 33.39 3.94
N ARG A 95 42.64 32.94 2.83
CA ARG A 95 43.27 32.17 1.74
C ARG A 95 43.70 33.05 0.55
N GLY A 96 43.74 34.37 0.74
CA GLY A 96 44.17 35.34 -0.27
C GLY A 96 43.16 35.59 -1.39
N ARG A 97 41.89 35.19 -1.23
CA ARG A 97 40.85 35.40 -2.27
C ARG A 97 40.18 36.75 -2.09
N LYS A 98 39.83 37.39 -3.22
CA LYS A 98 39.05 38.63 -3.21
C LYS A 98 37.58 38.34 -2.96
N VAL A 99 36.96 39.07 -2.05
CA VAL A 99 35.56 38.88 -1.66
C VAL A 99 34.74 40.13 -1.94
N VAL A 100 33.65 39.97 -2.69
CA VAL A 100 32.60 40.98 -2.88
C VAL A 100 31.33 40.51 -2.18
N MET A 101 30.71 41.39 -1.39
CA MET A 101 29.41 41.13 -0.78
C MET A 101 28.31 41.97 -1.45
N GLY A 102 27.14 41.36 -1.68
CA GLY A 102 25.96 42.03 -2.22
C GLY A 102 24.66 41.46 -1.67
N GLY A 103 23.54 42.13 -1.95
CA GLY A 103 22.21 41.75 -1.47
C GLY A 103 21.59 42.79 -0.54
N LEU A 104 20.47 42.42 0.09
CA LEU A 104 19.68 43.34 0.92
C LEU A 104 20.47 43.84 2.12
N PHE A 105 21.12 42.94 2.86
CA PHE A 105 21.84 43.34 4.08
C PHE A 105 23.09 44.19 3.78
N PRO A 106 23.99 43.80 2.85
CA PRO A 106 25.15 44.62 2.51
C PRO A 106 24.81 46.02 2.00
N SER A 107 23.65 46.19 1.36
CA SER A 107 23.19 47.50 0.87
C SER A 107 22.83 48.50 1.97
N PHE A 108 22.45 48.03 3.17
CA PHE A 108 22.09 48.89 4.31
C PHE A 108 23.17 48.92 5.40
N ARG A 109 24.11 47.98 5.39
CA ARG A 109 25.14 47.80 6.42
C ARG A 109 26.55 47.73 5.80
N VAL A 110 26.86 48.72 4.98
CA VAL A 110 28.10 48.78 4.17
C VAL A 110 29.33 48.73 5.07
N GLU A 111 29.34 49.49 6.16
CA GLU A 111 30.47 49.59 7.09
C GLU A 111 30.75 48.27 7.82
N ASP A 112 29.71 47.48 8.09
CA ASP A 112 29.88 46.16 8.72
C ASP A 112 30.47 45.16 7.72
N CYS A 113 29.94 45.14 6.49
CA CYS A 113 30.42 44.25 5.44
C CYS A 113 31.88 44.53 5.03
N LEU A 114 32.30 45.80 4.98
CA LEU A 114 33.67 46.18 4.60
C LEU A 114 34.76 45.74 5.59
N ARG A 115 34.38 45.35 6.81
CA ARG A 115 35.34 44.73 7.76
C ARG A 115 35.75 43.34 7.29
N HIS A 116 34.84 42.65 6.60
CA HIS A 116 34.97 41.24 6.23
C HIS A 116 35.18 41.03 4.72
N ALA A 117 34.91 42.02 3.86
CA ALA A 117 35.03 41.91 2.40
C ALA A 117 35.94 42.98 1.79
N ASP A 118 36.48 42.72 0.59
CA ASP A 118 37.27 43.70 -0.17
C ASP A 118 36.38 44.78 -0.82
N ALA A 119 35.13 44.44 -1.13
CA ALA A 119 34.19 45.34 -1.77
C ALA A 119 32.72 45.01 -1.43
N VAL A 120 31.85 46.02 -1.47
CA VAL A 120 30.41 45.90 -1.24
C VAL A 120 29.63 46.49 -2.42
N ASN A 121 28.66 45.75 -2.95
CA ASN A 121 27.69 46.28 -3.91
C ASN A 121 26.42 46.76 -3.20
N VAL A 122 26.10 48.03 -3.37
CA VAL A 122 24.89 48.68 -2.83
C VAL A 122 23.82 48.80 -3.91
N GLY A 123 22.65 48.19 -3.65
CA GLY A 123 21.51 48.15 -4.57
C GLY A 123 21.56 46.97 -5.54
N GLU A 124 21.00 47.17 -6.74
CA GLU A 124 20.95 46.15 -7.80
C GLU A 124 22.37 45.77 -8.28
N GLY A 125 22.62 44.50 -8.58
CA GLY A 125 23.96 44.02 -8.95
C GLY A 125 24.25 44.11 -10.44
N GLU A 126 23.22 44.07 -11.29
CA GLU A 126 23.38 44.02 -12.74
C GLU A 126 24.12 45.24 -13.33
N PRO A 127 23.87 46.49 -12.88
CA PRO A 127 24.56 47.66 -13.42
C PRO A 127 26.06 47.70 -13.14
N THR A 128 26.51 47.09 -12.04
CA THR A 128 27.89 47.17 -11.55
C THR A 128 28.70 45.91 -11.82
N TRP A 129 28.05 44.78 -12.12
CA TRP A 129 28.72 43.48 -12.22
C TRP A 129 29.86 43.45 -13.23
N ALA A 130 29.67 44.02 -14.42
CA ALA A 130 30.74 44.09 -15.44
C ALA A 130 31.96 44.89 -14.95
N GLN A 131 31.73 45.98 -14.21
CA GLN A 131 32.79 46.79 -13.61
C GLN A 131 33.51 46.02 -12.49
N ILE A 132 32.76 45.34 -11.63
CA ILE A 132 33.31 44.52 -10.53
C ILE A 132 34.23 43.43 -11.09
N LEU A 133 33.82 42.74 -12.16
CA LEU A 133 34.63 41.71 -12.82
C LEU A 133 35.91 42.28 -13.44
N ALA A 134 35.82 43.45 -14.11
CA ALA A 134 36.97 44.12 -14.68
C ALA A 134 37.98 44.56 -13.59
N ASP A 135 37.47 45.17 -12.52
CA ASP A 135 38.29 45.64 -11.41
C ASP A 135 38.92 44.49 -10.63
N ALA A 136 38.22 43.36 -10.47
CA ALA A 136 38.76 42.15 -9.86
C ALA A 136 39.90 41.55 -10.70
N ARG A 137 39.74 41.48 -12.03
CA ARG A 137 40.77 40.97 -12.95
C ARG A 137 42.06 41.80 -12.88
N GLU A 138 41.93 43.10 -12.66
CA GLU A 138 43.05 44.04 -12.54
C GLU A 138 43.49 44.29 -11.09
N ASN A 139 42.95 43.54 -10.12
CA ASN A 139 43.24 43.64 -8.69
C ASN A 139 43.06 45.07 -8.11
N ARG A 140 42.07 45.81 -8.59
CA ARG A 140 41.75 47.20 -8.24
C ARG A 140 40.29 47.39 -7.82
N LEU A 141 39.75 46.42 -7.08
CA LEU A 141 38.39 46.49 -6.54
C LEU A 141 38.19 47.78 -5.72
N GLN A 142 37.09 48.47 -5.98
CA GLN A 142 36.66 49.62 -5.20
C GLN A 142 35.96 49.14 -3.94
N PRO A 143 36.13 49.83 -2.79
CA PRO A 143 35.43 49.45 -1.56
C PRO A 143 33.91 49.41 -1.74
N VAL A 144 33.32 50.35 -2.50
CA VAL A 144 31.86 50.42 -2.68
C VAL A 144 31.50 50.61 -4.14
N TYR A 145 30.65 49.72 -4.65
CA TYR A 145 29.98 49.83 -5.94
C TYR A 145 28.51 50.21 -5.72
N ARG A 146 28.00 51.17 -6.50
CA ARG A 146 26.61 51.66 -6.39
C ARG A 146 25.81 51.29 -7.62
N GLY A 147 25.04 50.21 -7.55
CA GLY A 147 24.18 49.78 -8.65
C GLY A 147 22.82 50.48 -8.70
N GLY A 148 22.42 51.13 -7.62
CA GLY A 148 21.16 51.89 -7.58
C GLY A 148 19.94 50.98 -7.63
N CYS A 149 18.81 51.52 -8.10
CA CYS A 149 17.50 50.85 -8.02
C CYS A 149 16.60 51.10 -9.25
N SER A 150 17.21 51.29 -10.41
CA SER A 150 16.52 51.72 -11.64
C SER A 150 16.85 50.88 -12.87
N PHE A 151 17.39 49.66 -12.70
CA PHE A 151 17.64 48.73 -13.80
C PHE A 151 16.36 48.48 -14.63
N ASP A 152 16.52 48.48 -15.96
CA ASP A 152 15.42 48.22 -16.88
C ASP A 152 15.18 46.72 -17.04
N LEU A 153 14.02 46.24 -16.61
CA LEU A 153 13.66 44.82 -16.65
C LEU A 153 13.46 44.28 -18.08
N ALA A 154 13.31 45.14 -19.09
CA ALA A 154 13.33 44.71 -20.49
C ALA A 154 14.72 44.22 -20.93
N ARG A 155 15.79 44.60 -20.21
CA ARG A 155 17.19 44.18 -20.46
C ARG A 155 17.63 43.01 -19.60
N LEU A 156 16.74 42.44 -18.79
CA LEU A 156 17.04 41.34 -17.88
C LEU A 156 17.30 40.06 -18.69
N ARG A 157 18.48 39.44 -18.51
CA ARG A 157 18.82 38.15 -19.13
C ARG A 157 18.09 37.00 -18.42
N PRO A 158 17.72 35.91 -19.12
CA PRO A 158 17.23 34.69 -18.47
C PRO A 158 18.21 34.18 -17.42
N ALA A 159 17.70 33.80 -16.24
CA ALA A 159 18.54 33.34 -15.13
C ALA A 159 19.16 31.96 -15.43
N ARG A 160 20.47 31.80 -15.17
CA ARG A 160 21.20 30.53 -15.31
C ARG A 160 20.93 29.60 -14.13
N ARG A 161 19.86 28.79 -14.20
CA ARG A 161 19.41 27.87 -13.12
C ARG A 161 20.10 26.51 -13.14
N GLU A 162 20.73 26.15 -14.25
CA GLU A 162 21.48 24.90 -14.40
C GLU A 162 22.61 24.77 -13.38
N ILE A 163 23.10 25.89 -12.83
CA ILE A 163 24.13 25.93 -11.77
C ILE A 163 23.69 25.23 -10.48
N PHE A 164 22.39 24.99 -10.28
CA PHE A 164 21.87 24.30 -9.10
C PHE A 164 20.96 23.10 -9.42
N TYR A 165 20.53 22.88 -10.66
CA TYR A 165 19.70 21.73 -11.05
C TYR A 165 20.33 20.34 -10.81
N GLY A 166 21.66 20.27 -10.74
CA GLY A 166 22.39 19.03 -10.44
C GLY A 166 22.44 18.66 -8.96
N LYS A 167 22.06 19.57 -8.04
CA LYS A 167 22.15 19.33 -6.60
C LYS A 167 20.92 18.54 -6.11
N LYS A 168 21.17 17.43 -5.43
CA LYS A 168 20.13 16.55 -4.86
C LYS A 168 19.62 17.01 -3.49
N SER A 169 20.26 18.01 -2.89
CA SER A 169 19.95 18.55 -1.57
C SER A 169 18.64 19.35 -1.53
N TYR A 170 18.13 19.83 -2.67
CA TYR A 170 16.91 20.64 -2.73
C TYR A 170 15.63 19.79 -2.70
N ASP A 171 14.81 20.04 -1.69
CA ASP A 171 13.48 19.47 -1.50
C ASP A 171 12.40 20.30 -2.22
N TRP A 172 12.77 21.00 -3.29
CA TRP A 172 11.94 21.97 -4.00
C TRP A 172 11.89 21.65 -5.49
N ASP A 173 10.69 21.33 -6.00
CA ASP A 173 10.46 20.99 -7.42
C ASP A 173 9.68 22.12 -8.14
N GLU A 174 9.99 23.38 -7.81
CA GLU A 174 9.42 24.55 -8.47
C GLU A 174 10.50 25.53 -8.92
N ASP A 175 10.37 26.07 -10.12
CA ASP A 175 11.28 27.11 -10.62
C ASP A 175 10.80 28.51 -10.24
N LEU A 176 11.68 29.36 -9.72
CA LEU A 176 11.34 30.74 -9.37
C LEU A 176 11.48 31.66 -10.59
N VAL A 177 10.52 32.57 -10.80
CA VAL A 177 10.57 33.60 -11.84
C VAL A 177 10.28 34.97 -11.26
N GLN A 178 11.16 35.94 -11.52
CA GLN A 178 10.95 37.34 -11.17
C GLN A 178 10.26 38.07 -12.32
N ILE A 179 9.17 38.76 -11.98
CA ILE A 179 8.31 39.46 -12.94
C ILE A 179 8.19 40.97 -12.68
N THR A 180 8.45 41.43 -11.46
CA THR A 180 8.54 42.86 -11.14
C THR A 180 9.71 43.18 -10.20
N ARG A 181 10.04 44.48 -10.08
CA ARG A 181 10.94 45.03 -9.06
C ARG A 181 10.43 46.37 -8.53
N GLY A 182 10.72 46.64 -7.26
CA GLY A 182 10.27 47.84 -6.55
C GLY A 182 8.81 47.74 -6.10
N CYS A 183 8.37 48.66 -5.25
CA CYS A 183 7.00 48.68 -4.76
C CYS A 183 6.56 50.11 -4.41
N VAL A 184 5.29 50.44 -4.68
CA VAL A 184 4.72 51.75 -4.36
C VAL A 184 4.29 51.87 -2.89
N TYR A 185 4.15 50.75 -2.19
CA TYR A 185 3.76 50.72 -0.79
C TYR A 185 4.99 50.75 0.12
N GLN A 186 4.98 51.67 1.08
CA GLN A 186 6.01 51.80 2.12
C GLN A 186 5.58 51.03 3.39
N CYS A 187 5.38 49.73 3.24
CA CYS A 187 5.04 48.87 4.37
C CYS A 187 6.12 48.98 5.45
N ALA A 188 5.73 49.11 6.72
CA ALA A 188 6.65 49.41 7.82
C ALA A 188 7.86 48.45 7.91
N MET A 189 7.68 47.18 7.53
CA MET A 189 8.67 46.11 7.66
C MET A 189 9.53 45.87 6.42
N CYS A 190 9.15 46.46 5.29
CA CYS A 190 9.68 46.09 4.00
C CYS A 190 10.86 46.97 3.62
N SER A 191 12.00 46.37 3.30
CA SER A 191 13.18 47.08 2.80
C SER A 191 13.19 47.21 1.27
N ILE A 192 12.24 46.59 0.56
CA ILE A 192 12.15 46.60 -0.90
C ILE A 192 12.01 48.02 -1.49
N PRO A 193 11.13 48.92 -0.98
CA PRO A 193 11.05 50.27 -1.53
C PRO A 193 12.36 51.07 -1.40
N SER A 194 13.09 50.84 -0.30
CA SER A 194 14.38 51.47 -0.03
C SER A 194 15.51 50.90 -0.89
N HIS A 195 15.49 49.58 -1.17
CA HIS A 195 16.54 48.89 -1.93
C HIS A 195 16.30 48.87 -3.45
N MET A 196 15.08 48.53 -3.88
CA MET A 196 14.68 48.33 -5.28
C MET A 196 13.85 49.49 -5.84
N GLY A 197 13.65 50.55 -5.04
CA GLY A 197 12.96 51.77 -5.45
C GLY A 197 11.45 51.77 -5.16
N ALA A 198 10.92 52.98 -4.95
CA ALA A 198 9.52 53.23 -4.60
C ALA A 198 8.57 53.23 -5.83
N ARG A 199 9.02 52.74 -7.00
CA ARG A 199 8.22 52.62 -8.23
C ARG A 199 8.24 51.18 -8.70
N LEU A 200 7.06 50.66 -9.03
CA LEU A 200 6.92 49.31 -9.60
C LEU A 200 7.39 49.29 -11.06
N ARG A 201 8.37 48.43 -11.34
CA ARG A 201 8.91 48.13 -12.68
C ARG A 201 8.45 46.74 -13.09
N LEU A 202 7.81 46.63 -14.25
CA LEU A 202 7.24 45.39 -14.78
C LEU A 202 8.15 44.85 -15.87
N ARG A 203 8.43 43.55 -15.87
CA ARG A 203 9.14 42.88 -16.97
C ARG A 203 8.17 42.66 -18.14
N PRO A 204 8.58 42.76 -19.42
CA PRO A 204 7.70 42.45 -20.55
C PRO A 204 7.12 41.02 -20.48
N VAL A 205 5.82 40.88 -20.78
CA VAL A 205 5.08 39.60 -20.66
C VAL A 205 5.68 38.52 -21.55
N GLU A 206 6.11 38.89 -22.75
CA GLU A 206 6.66 37.98 -23.76
C GLU A 206 7.94 37.32 -23.25
N LEU A 207 8.81 38.09 -22.60
CA LEU A 207 10.07 37.58 -22.03
C LEU A 207 9.83 36.66 -20.82
N VAL A 208 8.78 36.93 -20.04
CA VAL A 208 8.39 36.07 -18.91
C VAL A 208 7.86 34.73 -19.43
N ALA A 209 6.96 34.75 -20.41
CA ALA A 209 6.40 33.54 -21.01
C ALA A 209 7.47 32.69 -21.72
N GLU A 210 8.43 33.33 -22.40
CA GLU A 210 9.56 32.65 -23.04
C GLU A 210 10.46 31.95 -22.03
N GLU A 211 10.83 32.61 -20.93
CA GLU A 211 11.63 31.99 -19.88
C GLU A 211 10.91 30.79 -19.26
N ILE A 212 9.61 30.93 -18.95
CA ILE A 212 8.81 29.86 -18.34
C ILE A 212 8.72 28.62 -19.22
N ARG A 213 8.66 28.79 -20.54
CA ARG A 213 8.62 27.69 -21.51
C ARG A 213 9.86 26.79 -21.40
N GLY A 214 11.03 27.36 -21.08
CA GLY A 214 12.30 26.65 -20.95
C GLY A 214 12.59 26.06 -19.57
N LEU A 215 11.69 26.23 -18.58
CA LEU A 215 11.92 25.77 -17.21
C LEU A 215 11.80 24.25 -17.08
N LYS A 216 12.62 23.69 -16.18
CA LYS A 216 12.77 22.24 -15.95
C LYS A 216 11.52 21.66 -15.31
N PHE A 217 10.97 22.33 -14.29
CA PHE A 217 9.86 21.80 -13.51
C PHE A 217 8.50 22.17 -14.08
N GLU A 218 7.48 21.37 -13.76
CA GLU A 218 6.07 21.66 -14.08
C GLU A 218 5.53 22.80 -13.19
N ASN A 219 6.01 22.89 -11.95
CA ASN A 219 5.63 23.92 -10.98
C ASN A 219 6.55 25.15 -11.10
N VAL A 220 5.97 26.35 -11.03
CA VAL A 220 6.67 27.62 -11.18
C VAL A 220 6.16 28.62 -10.13
N TYR A 221 7.06 29.18 -9.33
CA TYR A 221 6.73 30.27 -8.41
C TYR A 221 6.97 31.63 -9.08
N LEU A 222 5.87 32.37 -9.30
CA LEU A 222 5.94 33.77 -9.72
C LEU A 222 6.23 34.61 -8.47
N ALA A 223 7.51 34.90 -8.24
CA ALA A 223 8.01 35.51 -7.01
C ALA A 223 7.66 37.01 -6.96
N ASP A 224 6.40 37.31 -6.68
CA ASP A 224 5.82 38.65 -6.71
C ASP A 224 4.53 38.78 -5.89
N ASP A 225 4.48 39.78 -5.02
CA ASP A 225 3.31 40.04 -4.17
C ASP A 225 2.35 41.09 -4.75
N THR A 226 2.66 41.65 -5.93
CA THR A 226 1.96 42.80 -6.50
C THR A 226 1.01 42.43 -7.63
N LEU A 227 1.13 41.22 -8.19
CA LEU A 227 0.35 40.73 -9.33
C LEU A 227 -1.16 40.91 -9.21
N PHE A 228 -1.69 40.87 -7.99
CA PHE A 228 -3.13 40.96 -7.75
C PHE A 228 -3.60 42.34 -7.30
N PHE A 229 -2.75 43.37 -7.29
CA PHE A 229 -3.17 44.71 -6.90
C PHE A 229 -4.21 45.32 -7.86
N THR A 230 -5.09 46.16 -7.32
CA THR A 230 -6.26 46.72 -8.02
C THR A 230 -5.92 47.90 -8.95
N GLN A 231 -4.66 48.36 -8.97
CA GLN A 231 -4.23 49.47 -9.82
C GLN A 231 -4.32 49.09 -11.29
N ARG A 232 -4.98 49.92 -12.12
CA ARG A 232 -5.26 49.63 -13.54
C ARG A 232 -4.06 49.11 -14.32
N ARG A 233 -2.89 49.76 -14.18
CA ARG A 233 -1.65 49.35 -14.85
C ARG A 233 -1.20 47.93 -14.48
N ILE A 234 -1.39 47.51 -13.24
CA ILE A 234 -1.03 46.18 -12.76
C ILE A 234 -2.07 45.18 -13.26
N LEU A 235 -3.36 45.51 -13.16
CA LEU A 235 -4.44 44.67 -13.65
C LEU A 235 -4.31 44.33 -15.14
N ASP A 236 -4.03 45.34 -15.97
CA ASP A 236 -3.85 45.18 -17.42
C ASP A 236 -2.65 44.25 -17.72
N TYR A 237 -1.55 44.44 -16.98
CA TYR A 237 -0.36 43.57 -17.08
C TYR A 237 -0.64 42.13 -16.65
N SER A 238 -1.27 41.91 -15.49
CA SER A 238 -1.56 40.58 -14.97
C SER A 238 -2.52 39.81 -15.86
N LYS A 239 -3.51 40.47 -16.47
CA LYS A 239 -4.39 39.86 -17.47
C LYS A 239 -3.62 39.39 -18.70
N ALA A 240 -2.75 40.25 -19.25
CA ALA A 240 -1.92 39.90 -20.39
C ALA A 240 -0.96 38.74 -20.05
N LEU A 241 -0.37 38.76 -18.85
CA LEU A 241 0.50 37.69 -18.37
C LEU A 241 -0.25 36.36 -18.28
N PHE A 242 -1.37 36.29 -17.56
CA PHE A 242 -2.12 35.03 -17.42
C PHE A 242 -2.61 34.47 -18.76
N ALA A 243 -3.02 35.33 -19.70
CA ALA A 243 -3.35 34.89 -21.06
C ALA A 243 -2.15 34.25 -21.78
N ALA A 244 -0.95 34.82 -21.63
CA ALA A 244 0.27 34.27 -22.23
C ALA A 244 0.77 32.98 -21.54
N LEU A 245 0.45 32.79 -20.26
CA LEU A 245 0.86 31.62 -19.48
C LEU A 245 -0.05 30.40 -19.67
N ALA A 246 -1.33 30.60 -19.96
CA ALA A 246 -2.31 29.52 -20.16
C ALA A 246 -1.89 28.41 -21.14
N PRO A 247 -1.35 28.69 -22.35
CA PRO A 247 -0.97 27.65 -23.29
C PRO A 247 0.28 26.86 -22.89
N LEU A 248 1.01 27.26 -21.84
CA LEU A 248 2.27 26.61 -21.45
C LEU A 248 2.08 25.33 -20.65
N GLY A 249 0.87 25.08 -20.12
CA GLY A 249 0.55 23.87 -19.35
C GLY A 249 1.23 23.74 -17.97
N LYS A 250 1.96 24.77 -17.52
CA LYS A 250 2.65 24.82 -16.21
C LYS A 250 1.67 25.07 -15.06
N LYS A 251 2.10 24.81 -13.82
CA LYS A 251 1.36 25.11 -12.58
C LYS A 251 2.01 26.26 -11.83
N TYR A 252 1.25 27.28 -11.47
CA TYR A 252 1.79 28.50 -10.88
C TYR A 252 1.46 28.63 -9.39
N PHE A 253 2.49 28.97 -8.62
CA PHE A 253 2.38 29.52 -7.28
C PHE A 253 2.47 31.06 -7.41
N VAL A 254 1.53 31.78 -6.80
CA VAL A 254 1.50 33.25 -6.72
C VAL A 254 1.35 33.71 -5.27
N SER A 255 1.72 34.96 -4.98
CA SER A 255 1.53 35.59 -3.67
C SER A 255 0.89 36.97 -3.75
N SER A 256 0.27 37.43 -2.67
CA SER A 256 -0.31 38.77 -2.50
C SER A 256 -0.66 39.05 -1.02
N THR A 257 -1.43 40.11 -0.77
CA THR A 257 -2.08 40.46 0.52
C THR A 257 -3.60 40.49 0.33
N MET A 258 -4.38 40.86 1.35
CA MET A 258 -5.83 41.05 1.19
C MET A 258 -6.21 42.28 0.35
N ALA A 259 -5.27 43.19 0.05
CA ALA A 259 -5.47 44.35 -0.80
C ALA A 259 -5.41 43.99 -2.31
N LEU A 260 -6.22 43.02 -2.72
CA LEU A 260 -6.14 42.36 -4.03
C LEU A 260 -7.44 42.50 -4.86
N ASN A 261 -7.35 42.23 -6.17
CA ASN A 261 -8.50 42.17 -7.06
C ASN A 261 -9.25 40.84 -6.93
N THR A 262 -10.45 40.89 -6.36
CA THR A 262 -11.32 39.73 -6.15
C THR A 262 -12.40 39.55 -7.21
N ASP A 263 -12.28 40.20 -8.38
CA ASP A 263 -13.19 40.01 -9.52
C ASP A 263 -13.19 38.53 -9.96
N PRO A 264 -14.35 37.83 -9.95
CA PRO A 264 -14.43 36.42 -10.35
C PRO A 264 -13.85 36.12 -11.73
N ALA A 265 -14.03 37.00 -12.72
CA ALA A 265 -13.51 36.79 -14.07
C ALA A 265 -11.98 36.88 -14.12
N PHE A 266 -11.37 37.69 -13.24
CA PHE A 266 -9.92 37.73 -13.09
C PHE A 266 -9.38 36.46 -12.40
N LEU A 267 -10.09 35.94 -11.40
CA LEU A 267 -9.74 34.68 -10.73
C LEU A 267 -9.91 33.47 -11.67
N ASP A 268 -10.94 33.48 -12.53
CA ASP A 268 -11.12 32.46 -13.58
C ASP A 268 -9.95 32.46 -14.57
N LEU A 269 -9.50 33.65 -14.98
CA LEU A 269 -8.32 33.78 -15.85
C LEU A 269 -7.05 33.24 -15.18
N ALA A 270 -6.84 33.54 -13.90
CA ALA A 270 -5.71 33.00 -13.14
C ALA A 270 -5.77 31.46 -13.02
N ALA A 271 -6.95 30.90 -12.73
CA ALA A 271 -7.17 29.46 -12.65
C ALA A 271 -6.91 28.75 -13.98
N ALA A 272 -7.43 29.33 -15.08
CA ALA A 272 -7.24 28.85 -16.45
C ALA A 272 -5.78 28.94 -16.90
N ALA A 273 -5.06 29.98 -16.45
CA ALA A 273 -3.63 30.11 -16.71
C ALA A 273 -2.81 28.99 -16.08
N GLY A 274 -3.30 28.36 -15.00
CA GLY A 274 -2.63 27.28 -14.29
C GLY A 274 -2.23 27.64 -12.86
N VAL A 275 -2.73 28.73 -12.28
CA VAL A 275 -2.51 29.03 -10.86
C VAL A 275 -3.13 27.92 -10.01
N ARG A 276 -2.37 27.39 -9.05
CA ARG A 276 -2.80 26.31 -8.14
C ARG A 276 -2.54 26.61 -6.67
N ASN A 277 -1.61 27.51 -6.36
CA ASN A 277 -1.32 27.92 -4.99
C ASN A 277 -1.33 29.44 -4.88
N PHE A 278 -1.95 29.96 -3.82
CA PHE A 278 -2.08 31.38 -3.52
C PHE A 278 -1.63 31.66 -2.10
N TYR A 279 -0.51 32.37 -1.94
CA TYR A 279 0.03 32.75 -0.64
C TYR A 279 -0.39 34.19 -0.28
N CYS A 280 -1.09 34.33 0.82
CA CYS A 280 -1.67 35.59 1.27
C CYS A 280 -0.98 36.03 2.58
N THR A 281 -0.22 37.11 2.51
CA THR A 281 0.37 37.72 3.71
C THR A 281 -0.70 38.53 4.44
N MET A 282 -0.86 38.26 5.73
CA MET A 282 -1.88 38.80 6.62
C MET A 282 -1.26 39.73 7.67
N ASN A 283 -2.09 40.60 8.26
CA ASN A 283 -1.67 41.64 9.21
C ASN A 283 -0.69 42.68 8.62
N VAL A 284 -0.74 42.89 7.31
CA VAL A 284 0.15 43.82 6.57
C VAL A 284 -0.60 44.92 5.83
N ASP A 285 -1.89 44.73 5.57
CA ASP A 285 -2.75 45.66 4.84
C ASP A 285 -4.02 46.00 5.65
N PRO A 286 -4.70 47.13 5.39
CA PRO A 286 -5.84 47.57 6.20
C PRO A 286 -7.02 46.57 6.26
N ILE A 287 -7.19 45.70 5.26
CA ILE A 287 -8.27 44.72 5.22
C ILE A 287 -7.93 43.55 6.13
N SER A 288 -6.73 42.98 5.99
CA SER A 288 -6.30 41.86 6.85
C SER A 288 -6.15 42.26 8.32
N ILE A 289 -5.69 43.49 8.61
CA ILE A 289 -5.64 44.04 9.97
C ILE A 289 -7.05 44.09 10.58
N LYS A 290 -8.02 44.69 9.87
CA LYS A 290 -9.40 44.80 10.36
C LYS A 290 -10.10 43.44 10.50
N ALA A 291 -9.80 42.47 9.63
CA ALA A 291 -10.34 41.12 9.74
C ALA A 291 -9.92 40.44 11.06
N ILE A 292 -8.64 40.61 11.44
CA ILE A 292 -8.09 40.10 12.70
C ILE A 292 -8.70 40.87 13.89
N GLU A 293 -8.85 42.19 13.81
CA GLU A 293 -9.48 43.02 14.86
C GLU A 293 -11.00 42.77 15.06
N GLY A 294 -11.64 41.96 14.20
CA GLY A 294 -13.05 41.59 14.35
C GLY A 294 -14.03 42.29 13.41
N GLY A 295 -13.54 43.01 12.39
CA GLY A 295 -14.37 43.66 11.38
C GLY A 295 -15.20 42.66 10.57
N ARG A 296 -16.52 42.65 10.77
CA ARG A 296 -17.44 41.68 10.14
C ARG A 296 -17.30 41.61 8.62
N GLN A 297 -17.30 42.76 7.94
CA GLN A 297 -17.21 42.84 6.48
C GLN A 297 -15.90 42.23 5.97
N GLN A 298 -14.78 42.53 6.63
CA GLN A 298 -13.46 42.04 6.22
C GLN A 298 -13.28 40.54 6.50
N ARG A 299 -13.88 40.03 7.58
CA ARG A 299 -13.95 38.58 7.84
C ARG A 299 -14.74 37.85 6.75
N GLU A 300 -15.90 38.38 6.36
CA GLU A 300 -16.72 37.83 5.27
C GLU A 300 -15.95 37.86 3.93
N GLN A 301 -15.26 38.97 3.63
CA GLN A 301 -14.39 39.08 2.44
C GLN A 301 -13.30 37.99 2.40
N LEU A 302 -12.65 37.69 3.52
CA LEU A 302 -11.64 36.62 3.58
C LEU A 302 -12.25 35.24 3.31
N ARG A 303 -13.37 34.92 3.96
CA ARG A 303 -14.05 33.63 3.76
C ARG A 303 -14.47 33.45 2.31
N ASP A 304 -15.04 34.50 1.70
CA ASP A 304 -15.51 34.45 0.32
C ASP A 304 -14.33 34.31 -0.65
N LEU A 305 -13.20 35.01 -0.40
CA LEU A 305 -11.96 34.84 -1.16
C LEU A 305 -11.42 33.40 -1.08
N VAL A 306 -11.31 32.85 0.13
CA VAL A 306 -10.81 31.47 0.34
C VAL A 306 -11.68 30.49 -0.44
N ARG A 307 -13.00 30.61 -0.33
CA ARG A 307 -13.95 29.76 -1.05
C ARG A 307 -13.83 29.90 -2.56
N MET A 308 -13.80 31.13 -3.08
CA MET A 308 -13.70 31.38 -4.53
C MET A 308 -12.43 30.78 -5.15
N LEU A 309 -11.32 30.79 -4.41
CA LEU A 309 -10.07 30.17 -4.84
C LEU A 309 -10.16 28.64 -4.77
N GLU A 310 -10.63 28.08 -3.65
CA GLU A 310 -10.74 26.63 -3.47
C GLU A 310 -11.68 25.97 -4.49
N ASP A 311 -12.83 26.59 -4.79
CA ASP A 311 -13.79 26.11 -5.79
C ASP A 311 -13.18 26.05 -7.22
N ARG A 312 -12.09 26.79 -7.47
CA ARG A 312 -11.33 26.80 -8.74
C ARG A 312 -10.11 25.87 -8.71
N GLY A 313 -9.93 25.10 -7.64
CA GLY A 313 -8.74 24.30 -7.42
C GLY A 313 -7.48 25.13 -7.14
N ILE A 314 -7.63 26.37 -6.69
CA ILE A 314 -6.53 27.22 -6.21
C ILE A 314 -6.50 27.14 -4.68
N ARG A 315 -5.40 26.65 -4.15
CA ARG A 315 -5.24 26.52 -2.71
C ARG A 315 -4.86 27.84 -2.05
N PHE A 316 -5.52 28.17 -0.94
CA PHE A 316 -5.20 29.34 -0.12
C PHE A 316 -4.22 28.99 1.01
N PHE A 317 -3.15 29.78 1.13
CA PHE A 317 -2.14 29.71 2.17
C PHE A 317 -2.06 31.05 2.90
N ALA A 318 -2.27 31.07 4.22
CA ALA A 318 -2.16 32.29 5.02
C ALA A 318 -0.76 32.44 5.64
N SER A 319 -0.21 33.65 5.64
CA SER A 319 1.02 33.96 6.40
C SER A 319 0.77 35.11 7.36
N TYR A 320 0.67 34.81 8.64
CA TYR A 320 0.31 35.76 9.69
C TYR A 320 1.54 36.36 10.36
N GLY A 321 1.70 37.68 10.27
CA GLY A 321 2.69 38.40 11.06
C GLY A 321 2.14 38.81 12.43
N ILE A 322 2.98 38.74 13.47
CA ILE A 322 2.67 39.19 14.84
C ILE A 322 3.78 40.09 15.41
N GLY A 323 3.41 41.05 16.28
CA GLY A 323 4.34 41.94 16.97
C GLY A 323 4.32 43.38 16.47
N ARG A 324 3.23 43.82 15.83
CA ARG A 324 3.01 45.24 15.54
C ARG A 324 2.75 46.02 16.83
N ASP A 325 2.98 47.32 16.78
CA ASP A 325 2.74 48.21 17.93
C ASP A 325 1.26 48.23 18.39
N TRP A 326 0.33 47.87 17.51
CA TRP A 326 -1.09 47.75 17.86
C TRP A 326 -1.53 46.33 18.25
N ASP A 327 -0.70 45.30 18.04
CA ASP A 327 -1.02 43.94 18.45
C ASP A 327 -1.06 43.84 19.99
N ASP A 328 -1.91 42.98 20.53
CA ASP A 328 -2.07 42.75 21.97
C ASP A 328 -1.97 41.25 22.32
N GLU A 329 -2.12 40.91 23.60
CA GLU A 329 -2.02 39.53 24.10
C GLU A 329 -3.14 38.59 23.60
N HIS A 330 -4.10 39.08 22.80
CA HIS A 330 -5.19 38.29 22.23
C HIS A 330 -5.09 38.19 20.70
N THR A 331 -4.05 38.75 20.07
CA THR A 331 -3.89 38.72 18.61
C THR A 331 -3.84 37.30 18.06
N ALA A 332 -3.12 36.37 18.70
CA ALA A 332 -3.04 34.99 18.24
C ALA A 332 -4.40 34.27 18.30
N ASP A 333 -5.18 34.48 19.37
CA ASP A 333 -6.54 33.91 19.48
C ASP A 333 -7.43 34.36 18.32
N ARG A 334 -7.42 35.67 18.01
CA ARG A 334 -8.19 36.23 16.90
C ARG A 334 -7.76 35.69 15.54
N MET A 335 -6.46 35.43 15.34
CA MET A 335 -5.95 34.79 14.10
C MET A 335 -6.46 33.35 13.96
N LEU A 336 -6.52 32.60 15.06
CA LEU A 336 -6.99 31.21 15.08
C LEU A 336 -8.49 31.13 14.80
N GLU A 337 -9.30 31.97 15.45
CA GLU A 337 -10.74 32.09 15.20
C GLU A 337 -11.03 32.48 13.75
N LEU A 338 -10.29 33.46 13.22
CA LEU A 338 -10.44 33.91 11.84
C LEU A 338 -10.13 32.79 10.84
N SER A 339 -9.09 32.02 11.11
CA SER A 339 -8.69 30.90 10.26
C SER A 339 -9.75 29.81 10.21
N GLU A 340 -10.34 29.48 11.36
CA GLU A 340 -11.45 28.53 11.44
C GLU A 340 -12.69 29.05 10.69
N PHE A 341 -13.08 30.31 10.94
CA PHE A 341 -14.23 30.95 10.30
C PHE A 341 -14.12 31.00 8.77
N ALA A 342 -12.94 31.33 8.26
CA ALA A 342 -12.67 31.43 6.83
C ALA A 342 -12.41 30.08 6.15
N GLY A 343 -12.30 28.99 6.92
CA GLY A 343 -11.99 27.67 6.40
C GLY A 343 -10.53 27.52 5.95
N ILE A 344 -9.60 28.32 6.48
CA ILE A 344 -8.18 28.29 6.14
C ILE A 344 -7.57 26.98 6.65
N ARG A 345 -6.95 26.24 5.73
CA ARG A 345 -6.33 24.94 6.03
C ARG A 345 -4.82 25.01 6.16
N THR A 346 -4.18 26.02 5.59
CA THR A 346 -2.71 26.17 5.66
C THR A 346 -2.35 27.55 6.15
N ALA A 347 -1.52 27.62 7.18
CA ALA A 347 -1.04 28.87 7.71
C ALA A 347 0.40 28.76 8.19
N GLU A 348 1.14 29.86 8.14
CA GLU A 348 2.35 30.05 8.93
C GLU A 348 2.22 31.31 9.79
N PHE A 349 3.04 31.39 10.83
CA PHE A 349 3.08 32.54 11.74
C PHE A 349 4.53 32.99 11.94
N PHE A 350 4.78 34.29 11.82
CA PHE A 350 6.13 34.85 11.96
C PHE A 350 6.10 36.13 12.80
N VAL A 351 7.20 36.40 13.51
CA VAL A 351 7.41 37.65 14.24
C VAL A 351 7.81 38.74 13.24
N PHE A 352 7.17 39.91 13.31
CA PHE A 352 7.51 41.09 12.51
C PHE A 352 8.89 41.65 12.86
N THR A 353 9.92 40.97 12.37
CA THR A 353 11.33 41.24 12.64
C THR A 353 11.77 42.53 11.93
N PRO A 354 12.25 43.57 12.66
CA PRO A 354 12.64 44.84 12.04
C PRO A 354 13.97 44.69 11.28
N TYR A 355 13.93 44.75 9.96
CA TYR A 355 15.13 44.64 9.12
C TYR A 355 15.78 46.00 8.84
N PRO A 356 17.13 46.10 8.81
CA PRO A 356 17.82 47.32 8.36
C PRO A 356 17.28 47.81 7.01
N GLY A 357 17.08 49.12 6.89
CA GLY A 357 16.50 49.76 5.69
C GLY A 357 14.97 49.77 5.60
N SER A 358 14.28 49.21 6.60
CA SER A 358 12.82 49.31 6.75
C SER A 358 12.42 50.50 7.64
N VAL A 359 11.22 51.04 7.42
CA VAL A 359 10.69 52.18 8.21
C VAL A 359 10.58 51.83 9.71
N GLN A 360 10.23 50.58 10.02
CA GLN A 360 10.08 50.10 11.38
C GLN A 360 11.42 49.96 12.10
N TRP A 361 12.49 49.56 11.40
CA TRP A 361 13.83 49.56 11.96
C TRP A 361 14.25 50.95 12.41
N ASP A 362 14.17 51.95 11.52
CA ASP A 362 14.57 53.33 11.82
C ASP A 362 13.74 53.94 12.97
N ARG A 363 12.48 53.54 13.09
CA ARG A 363 11.61 53.96 14.19
C ARG A 363 12.01 53.31 15.51
N LEU A 364 12.10 51.98 15.55
CA LEU A 364 12.42 51.24 16.78
C LEU A 364 13.83 51.53 17.28
N GLU A 365 14.79 51.72 16.38
CA GLU A 365 16.16 52.10 16.73
C GLU A 365 16.21 53.47 17.38
N ARG A 366 15.51 54.48 16.83
CA ARG A 366 15.40 55.82 17.44
C ARG A 366 14.70 55.81 18.80
N GLN A 367 13.78 54.87 19.00
CA GLN A 367 13.05 54.70 20.26
C GLN A 367 13.80 53.82 21.28
N GLY A 368 14.98 53.27 20.94
CA GLY A 368 15.72 52.38 21.82
C GLY A 368 15.04 51.02 22.07
N ARG A 369 14.19 50.57 21.15
CA ARG A 369 13.35 49.37 21.28
C ARG A 369 13.88 48.14 20.54
N ILE A 370 15.09 48.22 19.97
CA ILE A 370 15.84 47.07 19.44
C ILE A 370 16.62 46.43 20.59
N LEU A 371 16.36 45.15 20.88
CA LEU A 371 16.85 44.44 22.06
C LEU A 371 18.08 43.56 21.77
N ASP A 372 18.17 43.01 20.55
CA ASP A 372 19.25 42.09 20.15
C ASP A 372 19.76 42.50 18.78
N ARG A 373 21.08 42.54 18.59
CA ARG A 373 21.74 42.91 17.31
C ARG A 373 22.46 41.73 16.64
N ARG A 374 22.27 40.51 17.14
CA ARG A 374 22.78 39.31 16.47
C ARG A 374 21.95 39.01 15.23
N TRP A 375 22.55 39.17 14.07
CA TRP A 375 21.83 39.12 12.80
C TRP A 375 21.24 37.74 12.51
N SER A 376 21.88 36.66 12.99
CA SER A 376 21.35 35.29 12.92
C SER A 376 19.95 35.12 13.54
N ARG A 377 19.55 35.99 14.49
CA ARG A 377 18.23 35.96 15.12
C ARG A 377 17.14 36.69 14.33
N TYR A 378 17.47 37.41 13.28
CA TYR A 378 16.50 38.19 12.51
C TYR A 378 15.69 37.33 11.53
N ASN A 379 15.32 36.11 11.90
CA ASN A 379 14.76 35.11 10.99
C ASN A 379 13.23 34.94 11.10
N GLY A 380 12.52 35.88 11.73
CA GLY A 380 11.07 35.77 11.93
C GLY A 380 10.64 34.83 13.05
N ALA A 381 11.56 34.16 13.75
CA ALA A 381 11.27 33.24 14.86
C ALA A 381 11.72 33.76 16.23
N HIS A 382 12.58 34.77 16.27
CA HIS A 382 13.07 35.37 17.50
C HIS A 382 12.49 36.76 17.72
N VAL A 383 12.26 37.08 18.98
CA VAL A 383 11.89 38.43 19.39
C VAL A 383 13.16 39.23 19.64
N VAL A 384 13.48 40.14 18.71
CA VAL A 384 14.67 41.01 18.75
C VAL A 384 14.35 42.48 19.07
N PHE A 385 13.08 42.78 19.36
CA PHE A 385 12.59 44.13 19.63
C PHE A 385 11.41 44.09 20.61
N GLN A 386 11.09 45.24 21.21
CA GLN A 386 9.93 45.39 22.08
C GLN A 386 8.79 46.11 21.33
N PRO A 387 7.61 45.50 21.10
CA PRO A 387 6.40 46.17 20.60
C PRO A 387 5.73 47.06 21.67
N GLU A 388 4.80 47.95 21.28
CA GLU A 388 4.31 49.02 22.17
C GLU A 388 3.32 48.52 23.23
N ARG A 389 2.56 47.48 22.91
CA ARG A 389 1.46 46.95 23.74
C ARG A 389 1.70 45.58 24.38
N MET A 390 2.88 44.99 24.21
CA MET A 390 3.22 43.70 24.81
C MET A 390 4.71 43.60 25.15
N SER A 391 5.06 42.79 26.15
CA SER A 391 6.46 42.49 26.43
C SER A 391 7.05 41.53 25.38
N PRO A 392 8.38 41.47 25.23
CA PRO A 392 9.04 40.50 24.37
C PRO A 392 8.67 39.04 24.67
N GLU A 393 8.53 38.69 25.95
CA GLU A 393 8.14 37.36 26.40
C GLU A 393 6.71 37.04 25.95
N LYS A 394 5.79 37.99 26.08
CA LYS A 394 4.40 37.83 25.65
C LYS A 394 4.27 37.70 24.14
N LEU A 395 5.06 38.43 23.36
CA LEU A 395 5.12 38.27 21.91
C LEU A 395 5.59 36.85 21.53
N PHE A 396 6.59 36.32 22.24
CA PHE A 396 7.05 34.96 22.03
C PHE A 396 5.98 33.92 22.39
N ASP A 397 5.29 34.09 23.53
CA ASP A 397 4.18 33.22 23.95
C ASP A 397 3.06 33.19 22.90
N GLN A 398 2.65 34.35 22.39
CA GLN A 398 1.62 34.47 21.35
C GLN A 398 2.04 33.78 20.06
N PHE A 399 3.30 33.97 19.67
CA PHE A 399 3.88 33.29 18.51
C PHE A 399 3.80 31.76 18.67
N MET A 400 4.23 31.21 19.81
CA MET A 400 4.15 29.78 20.11
C MET A 400 2.69 29.28 20.14
N HIS A 401 1.78 30.07 20.72
CA HIS A 401 0.36 29.76 20.80
C HIS A 401 -0.32 29.69 19.43
N ALA A 402 0.00 30.61 18.51
CA ALA A 402 -0.54 30.60 17.16
C ALA A 402 -0.15 29.31 16.41
N TRP A 403 1.13 28.90 16.50
CA TRP A 403 1.61 27.64 15.93
C TRP A 403 0.90 26.42 16.52
N LYS A 404 0.99 26.23 17.84
CA LYS A 404 0.41 25.05 18.51
C LYS A 404 -1.12 25.01 18.37
N GLY A 405 -1.77 26.16 18.48
CA GLY A 405 -3.22 26.29 18.42
C GLY A 405 -3.80 26.08 17.03
N PHE A 406 -3.09 26.45 15.95
CA PHE A 406 -3.58 26.21 14.58
C PHE A 406 -3.52 24.72 14.24
N TYR A 407 -2.37 24.09 14.44
CA TYR A 407 -2.13 22.71 14.00
C TYR A 407 -2.80 21.66 14.91
N SER A 408 -2.95 21.92 16.21
CA SER A 408 -3.72 21.02 17.10
C SER A 408 -5.19 20.91 16.69
N ARG A 409 -5.81 22.02 16.28
CA ARG A 409 -7.19 22.05 15.74
C ARG A 409 -7.31 21.36 14.37
N GLN A 410 -6.21 21.23 13.63
CA GLN A 410 -6.15 20.47 12.38
C GLN A 410 -5.84 18.98 12.60
N ALA A 411 -5.43 18.52 13.79
CA ALA A 411 -5.01 17.12 14.00
C ALA A 411 -6.11 16.07 13.70
N GLY A 412 -7.39 16.45 13.73
CA GLY A 412 -8.51 15.61 13.28
C GLY A 412 -8.72 15.57 11.75
N ARG A 413 -8.00 16.40 10.99
CA ARG A 413 -8.02 16.52 9.53
C ARG A 413 -6.63 16.16 9.02
N HIS A 414 -6.51 15.06 8.28
CA HIS A 414 -5.21 14.50 7.98
C HIS A 414 -4.26 15.49 7.28
N VAL A 415 -3.02 15.46 7.73
CA VAL A 415 -2.04 16.52 7.52
C VAL A 415 -1.53 16.65 6.10
N ALA A 416 -1.72 15.65 5.24
CA ALA A 416 -1.36 15.86 3.83
C ALA A 416 -2.22 16.89 3.09
N ARG A 417 -3.36 17.30 3.65
CA ARG A 417 -4.09 18.48 3.14
C ARG A 417 -3.37 19.80 3.47
N LEU A 418 -2.28 19.76 4.24
CA LEU A 418 -1.45 20.89 4.67
C LEU A 418 -0.21 21.12 3.78
N GLU A 419 0.09 20.28 2.78
CA GLU A 419 1.19 20.53 1.81
C GLU A 419 0.68 20.99 0.43
N PRO A 420 1.28 22.00 -0.23
CA PRO A 420 0.88 22.48 -1.55
C PRO A 420 0.64 21.32 -2.52
N ALA A 421 -0.38 21.43 -3.37
CA ALA A 421 -0.65 20.39 -4.34
C ALA A 421 0.54 20.29 -5.30
N THR A 422 1.31 19.20 -5.20
CA THR A 422 2.38 18.92 -6.16
C THR A 422 1.82 18.15 -7.34
N TRP A 423 2.33 18.45 -8.54
CA TRP A 423 1.93 17.78 -9.77
C TRP A 423 3.16 17.10 -10.38
N LYS A 424 3.00 15.84 -10.78
CA LYS A 424 4.02 15.03 -11.46
C LYS A 424 3.37 14.34 -12.64
N GLY A 425 3.78 14.70 -13.86
CA GLY A 425 3.26 14.07 -15.08
C GLY A 425 1.76 14.29 -15.27
N GLY A 426 1.24 15.46 -14.89
CA GLY A 426 -0.18 15.79 -14.99
C GLY A 426 -1.08 15.15 -13.92
N VAL A 427 -0.54 14.38 -12.98
CA VAL A 427 -1.28 13.78 -11.86
C VAL A 427 -0.90 14.47 -10.56
N GLN A 428 -1.89 14.68 -9.69
CA GLN A 428 -1.67 15.22 -8.37
C GLN A 428 -0.93 14.20 -7.49
N ALA A 429 0.12 14.64 -6.81
CA ALA A 429 0.91 13.84 -5.89
C ALA A 429 1.03 14.55 -4.54
N VAL A 430 1.29 13.77 -3.48
CA VAL A 430 1.69 14.34 -2.19
C VAL A 430 3.12 14.88 -2.29
N GLY A 431 3.43 15.92 -1.52
CA GLY A 431 4.78 16.50 -1.55
C GLY A 431 5.83 15.56 -0.95
N LYS A 432 7.11 15.86 -1.24
CA LYS A 432 8.28 15.09 -0.78
C LYS A 432 8.30 14.79 0.73
N PRO A 433 7.86 15.67 1.66
CA PRO A 433 7.90 15.34 3.08
C PRO A 433 6.91 14.23 3.45
N LEU A 434 5.71 14.22 2.87
CA LEU A 434 4.77 13.11 3.04
C LEU A 434 5.26 11.83 2.35
N GLU A 435 5.90 11.95 1.17
CA GLU A 435 6.56 10.80 0.52
C GLU A 435 7.63 10.19 1.46
N ARG A 436 8.45 11.02 2.11
CA ARG A 436 9.48 10.60 3.09
C ARG A 436 8.88 9.98 4.36
N GLN A 437 7.68 10.40 4.75
CA GLN A 437 6.91 9.77 5.82
C GLN A 437 6.35 8.40 5.42
N GLY A 438 6.42 8.04 4.14
CA GLY A 438 5.94 6.76 3.66
C GLY A 438 4.42 6.68 3.57
N VAL A 439 3.70 7.81 3.46
CA VAL A 439 2.21 7.82 3.42
C VAL A 439 1.62 6.96 2.29
N GLY A 440 2.35 6.79 1.20
CA GLY A 440 1.95 5.90 0.11
C GLY A 440 1.94 4.41 0.49
N GLY A 441 2.65 4.02 1.55
CA GLY A 441 2.69 2.64 2.06
C GLY A 441 1.76 2.38 3.25
N GLU A 442 0.99 3.37 3.68
CA GLU A 442 0.10 3.25 4.83
C GLU A 442 -1.29 2.77 4.40
N ALA A 443 -1.80 1.70 5.02
CA ALA A 443 -3.10 1.11 4.67
C ALA A 443 -4.24 1.72 5.51
N ALA A 444 -5.07 2.53 4.87
CA ALA A 444 -6.20 3.23 5.48
C ALA A 444 -7.54 2.64 5.03
N VAL A 445 -8.45 2.45 5.98
CA VAL A 445 -9.81 1.95 5.72
C VAL A 445 -10.72 3.14 5.42
N THR A 446 -11.39 3.13 4.27
CA THR A 446 -12.23 4.25 3.81
C THR A 446 -13.70 3.91 3.63
N GLY A 447 -14.04 2.63 3.45
CA GLY A 447 -15.42 2.17 3.34
C GLY A 447 -15.65 0.79 3.93
N ILE A 448 -16.83 0.54 4.49
CA ILE A 448 -17.25 -0.74 5.08
C ILE A 448 -18.61 -1.16 4.54
N GLY A 449 -18.69 -2.40 4.06
CA GLY A 449 -19.95 -3.09 3.76
C GLY A 449 -20.07 -4.37 4.60
N VAL A 450 -21.25 -4.62 5.15
CA VAL A 450 -21.48 -5.75 6.06
C VAL A 450 -22.89 -6.29 5.94
N LEU A 451 -23.03 -7.61 5.91
CA LEU A 451 -24.25 -8.37 6.12
C LEU A 451 -23.96 -9.40 7.20
N SER A 452 -24.69 -9.32 8.32
CA SER A 452 -24.40 -10.15 9.50
C SER A 452 -25.65 -10.41 10.33
N PRO A 453 -25.61 -11.39 11.24
CA PRO A 453 -26.73 -11.69 12.14
C PRO A 453 -27.13 -10.54 13.08
N ILE A 454 -26.27 -9.53 13.26
CA ILE A 454 -26.51 -8.37 14.13
C ILE A 454 -26.71 -7.05 13.38
N GLY A 455 -26.76 -7.09 12.05
CA GLY A 455 -26.98 -5.89 11.23
C GLY A 455 -26.47 -6.02 9.79
N ASN A 456 -27.13 -5.31 8.88
CA ASN A 456 -26.82 -5.27 7.45
C ASN A 456 -26.16 -3.95 7.01
N ARG A 457 -25.77 -3.11 7.98
CA ARG A 457 -25.03 -1.86 7.81
C ARG A 457 -24.15 -1.60 9.04
N PRO A 458 -23.07 -0.80 8.92
CA PRO A 458 -22.21 -0.48 10.06
C PRO A 458 -22.95 0.14 11.25
N SER A 459 -23.95 0.99 11.00
CA SER A 459 -24.77 1.60 12.07
C SER A 459 -25.61 0.59 12.85
N ASP A 460 -26.12 -0.45 12.18
CA ASP A 460 -26.94 -1.49 12.80
C ASP A 460 -26.07 -2.38 13.71
N VAL A 461 -24.89 -2.76 13.22
CA VAL A 461 -23.86 -3.50 13.98
C VAL A 461 -23.46 -2.71 15.23
N LEU A 462 -23.13 -1.42 15.08
CA LEU A 462 -22.76 -0.55 16.19
C LEU A 462 -23.87 -0.46 17.26
N ALA A 463 -25.13 -0.31 16.84
CA ALA A 463 -26.27 -0.29 17.77
C ALA A 463 -26.38 -1.61 18.54
N SER A 464 -26.26 -2.75 17.86
CA SER A 464 -26.30 -4.07 18.50
C SER A 464 -25.17 -4.26 19.52
N LEU A 465 -23.95 -3.79 19.24
CA LEU A 465 -22.82 -3.84 20.18
C LEU A 465 -23.07 -2.99 21.43
N ARG A 466 -23.59 -1.77 21.27
CA ARG A 466 -23.91 -0.85 22.38
C ARG A 466 -25.00 -1.40 23.30
N GLU A 467 -25.98 -2.06 22.71
CA GLU A 467 -27.15 -2.57 23.41
C GLU A 467 -27.00 -4.04 23.84
N ALA A 468 -25.82 -4.63 23.63
CA ALA A 468 -25.53 -6.04 23.93
C ALA A 468 -26.53 -7.03 23.28
N ARG A 469 -27.04 -6.71 22.09
CA ARG A 469 -27.98 -7.55 21.33
C ARG A 469 -27.24 -8.54 20.43
N HIS A 470 -27.44 -9.84 20.66
CA HIS A 470 -26.91 -10.90 19.78
C HIS A 470 -27.90 -11.26 18.64
N GLY A 471 -27.37 -11.83 17.57
CA GLY A 471 -28.10 -12.37 16.42
C GLY A 471 -28.41 -13.87 16.52
N LEU A 472 -27.83 -14.58 17.50
CA LEU A 472 -28.04 -16.02 17.71
C LEU A 472 -29.52 -16.35 17.98
N ALA A 473 -30.12 -17.21 17.16
CA ALA A 473 -31.44 -17.81 17.42
C ALA A 473 -31.52 -19.25 16.89
N ALA A 474 -32.71 -19.86 16.97
CA ALA A 474 -32.96 -21.16 16.36
C ALA A 474 -32.67 -21.10 14.85
N ILE A 475 -31.99 -22.13 14.32
CA ILE A 475 -31.71 -22.27 12.90
C ILE A 475 -33.02 -22.50 12.15
N THR A 476 -33.23 -21.74 11.06
CA THR A 476 -34.44 -21.81 10.22
C THR A 476 -34.15 -22.21 8.78
N GLN A 477 -32.89 -22.10 8.32
CA GLN A 477 -32.51 -22.45 6.95
C GLN A 477 -32.53 -23.96 6.63
N PHE A 478 -32.51 -24.82 7.65
CA PHE A 478 -32.63 -26.28 7.54
C PHE A 478 -33.04 -26.90 8.88
N ASP A 479 -33.47 -28.16 8.87
CA ASP A 479 -33.82 -28.90 10.08
C ASP A 479 -32.58 -29.23 10.91
N ALA A 480 -32.47 -28.59 12.08
CA ALA A 480 -31.37 -28.79 13.02
C ALA A 480 -31.70 -29.73 14.18
N SER A 481 -32.87 -30.39 14.18
CA SER A 481 -33.36 -31.21 15.31
C SER A 481 -32.45 -32.39 15.67
N HIS A 482 -31.65 -32.88 14.72
CA HIS A 482 -30.72 -33.98 14.90
C HIS A 482 -29.34 -33.59 15.46
N PHE A 483 -29.02 -32.29 15.53
CA PHE A 483 -27.74 -31.80 16.03
C PHE A 483 -27.80 -31.49 17.52
N ARG A 484 -26.65 -31.50 18.19
CA ARG A 484 -26.52 -31.06 19.59
C ARG A 484 -26.91 -29.60 19.78
N THR A 485 -26.69 -28.78 18.75
CA THR A 485 -27.07 -27.36 18.76
C THR A 485 -28.18 -27.07 17.77
N GLN A 486 -29.17 -26.32 18.22
CA GLN A 486 -30.23 -25.77 17.37
C GLN A 486 -30.04 -24.26 17.13
N TRP A 487 -28.95 -23.67 17.63
CA TRP A 487 -28.69 -22.24 17.59
C TRP A 487 -27.66 -21.90 16.52
N GLY A 488 -27.93 -20.84 15.75
CA GLY A 488 -27.02 -20.30 14.73
C GLY A 488 -27.19 -18.80 14.52
N GLY A 489 -26.22 -18.20 13.83
CA GLY A 489 -26.26 -16.80 13.40
C GLY A 489 -26.62 -16.68 11.92
N GLU A 490 -27.89 -16.44 11.63
CA GLU A 490 -28.40 -16.21 10.27
C GLU A 490 -28.47 -14.71 9.93
N ILE A 491 -28.15 -14.32 8.71
CA ILE A 491 -28.43 -12.96 8.20
C ILE A 491 -29.94 -12.78 8.11
N ARG A 492 -30.45 -11.65 8.61
CA ARG A 492 -31.90 -11.36 8.64
C ARG A 492 -32.24 -10.07 7.93
N GLY A 493 -33.44 -10.01 7.34
CA GLY A 493 -33.95 -8.80 6.70
C GLY A 493 -33.15 -8.33 5.48
N PHE A 494 -32.36 -9.23 4.87
CA PHE A 494 -31.68 -8.98 3.60
C PHE A 494 -32.60 -9.37 2.44
N ASP A 495 -32.72 -8.48 1.46
CA ASP A 495 -33.49 -8.70 0.25
C ASP A 495 -32.57 -8.54 -0.97
N PRO A 496 -32.15 -9.64 -1.64
CA PRO A 496 -31.20 -9.57 -2.74
C PRO A 496 -31.71 -8.77 -3.95
N LEU A 497 -33.04 -8.68 -4.14
CA LEU A 497 -33.66 -7.95 -5.26
C LEU A 497 -33.40 -6.44 -5.19
N LYS A 498 -33.02 -5.91 -4.02
CA LYS A 498 -32.65 -4.49 -3.85
C LYS A 498 -31.22 -4.18 -4.28
N HIS A 499 -30.40 -5.22 -4.48
CA HIS A 499 -28.96 -5.07 -4.69
C HIS A 499 -28.47 -5.68 -6.02
N MET A 500 -29.29 -6.49 -6.67
CA MET A 500 -28.90 -7.33 -7.81
C MET A 500 -30.03 -7.43 -8.83
N THR A 501 -29.67 -7.64 -10.09
CA THR A 501 -30.66 -7.92 -11.15
C THR A 501 -31.17 -9.36 -11.07
N ALA A 502 -32.30 -9.65 -11.73
CA ALA A 502 -32.82 -11.02 -11.83
C ALA A 502 -31.85 -11.98 -12.56
N ASP A 503 -31.03 -11.47 -13.49
CA ASP A 503 -29.99 -12.24 -14.16
C ASP A 503 -28.85 -12.59 -13.18
N GLU A 504 -28.37 -11.60 -12.42
CA GLU A 504 -27.32 -11.82 -11.42
C GLU A 504 -27.77 -12.84 -10.36
N MET A 505 -29.03 -12.79 -9.93
CA MET A 505 -29.58 -13.76 -8.99
C MET A 505 -29.55 -15.19 -9.54
N ARG A 506 -29.82 -15.38 -10.84
CA ARG A 506 -29.75 -16.70 -11.49
C ARG A 506 -28.31 -17.17 -11.71
N GLU A 507 -27.41 -16.26 -12.07
CA GLU A 507 -26.02 -16.58 -12.36
C GLU A 507 -25.26 -17.01 -11.09
N TYR A 508 -25.47 -16.28 -9.98
CA TYR A 508 -24.72 -16.46 -8.74
C TYR A 508 -25.40 -17.30 -7.67
N GLU A 509 -26.74 -17.35 -7.63
CA GLU A 509 -27.70 -18.13 -6.78
C GLU A 509 -27.29 -18.68 -5.40
N ASP A 510 -26.07 -19.19 -5.20
CA ASP A 510 -25.50 -19.54 -3.90
C ASP A 510 -25.47 -18.30 -2.99
N PRO A 511 -26.09 -18.36 -1.79
CA PRO A 511 -26.22 -17.19 -0.92
C PRO A 511 -24.91 -16.47 -0.61
N TYR A 512 -23.78 -17.18 -0.50
CA TYR A 512 -22.51 -16.53 -0.15
C TYR A 512 -22.06 -15.53 -1.23
N LEU A 513 -22.31 -15.82 -2.51
CA LEU A 513 -21.98 -14.90 -3.62
C LEU A 513 -22.91 -13.69 -3.62
N LEU A 514 -24.21 -13.90 -3.39
CA LEU A 514 -25.19 -12.82 -3.31
C LEU A 514 -24.84 -11.85 -2.16
N TYR A 515 -24.54 -12.39 -0.99
CA TYR A 515 -24.13 -11.61 0.17
C TYR A 515 -22.83 -10.85 -0.10
N ALA A 516 -21.86 -11.51 -0.72
CA ALA A 516 -20.57 -10.90 -1.03
C ALA A 516 -20.68 -9.73 -1.99
N ILE A 517 -21.41 -9.89 -3.10
CA ILE A 517 -21.58 -8.84 -4.09
C ILE A 517 -22.30 -7.64 -3.48
N ALA A 518 -23.36 -7.87 -2.69
CA ALA A 518 -24.08 -6.80 -2.02
C ALA A 518 -23.20 -6.05 -1.01
N ALA A 519 -22.45 -6.77 -0.16
CA ALA A 519 -21.55 -6.16 0.82
C ALA A 519 -20.37 -5.42 0.15
N ALA A 520 -19.79 -5.97 -0.93
CA ALA A 520 -18.75 -5.32 -1.70
C ALA A 520 -19.21 -4.00 -2.34
N ARG A 521 -20.40 -3.99 -2.95
CA ARG A 521 -21.02 -2.78 -3.51
C ARG A 521 -21.25 -1.73 -2.41
N ALA A 522 -21.73 -2.14 -1.24
CA ALA A 522 -21.93 -1.25 -0.10
C ALA A 522 -20.60 -0.65 0.41
N ALA A 523 -19.51 -1.43 0.44
CA ALA A 523 -18.19 -0.95 0.85
C ALA A 523 -17.64 0.13 -0.12
N LEU A 524 -17.75 -0.11 -1.43
CA LEU A 524 -17.34 0.86 -2.45
C LEU A 524 -18.17 2.15 -2.37
N ALA A 525 -19.49 2.03 -2.14
CA ALA A 525 -20.37 3.17 -1.96
C ALA A 525 -20.01 3.98 -0.70
N ASP A 526 -19.75 3.33 0.45
CA ASP A 526 -19.34 4.00 1.70
C ASP A 526 -17.98 4.72 1.56
N ALA A 527 -17.09 4.22 0.69
CA ALA A 527 -15.82 4.87 0.36
C ALA A 527 -15.96 6.05 -0.63
N GLY A 528 -17.14 6.24 -1.24
CA GLY A 528 -17.38 7.23 -2.29
C GLY A 528 -16.66 6.90 -3.61
N LEU A 529 -16.56 5.61 -3.96
CA LEU A 529 -15.88 5.12 -5.16
C LEU A 529 -16.89 4.61 -6.18
N ASP A 530 -16.67 4.98 -7.44
CA ASP A 530 -17.42 4.45 -8.59
C ASP A 530 -16.74 3.16 -9.11
N PRO A 531 -17.43 2.00 -9.08
CA PRO A 531 -16.94 0.75 -9.66
C PRO A 531 -16.54 0.84 -11.13
N ALA A 532 -17.16 1.76 -11.89
CA ALA A 532 -16.89 1.94 -13.31
C ALA A 532 -15.59 2.72 -13.60
N SER A 533 -14.99 3.35 -12.58
CA SER A 533 -13.79 4.16 -12.76
C SER A 533 -12.60 3.33 -13.30
N PRO A 534 -11.86 3.81 -14.32
CA PRO A 534 -10.75 3.06 -14.90
C PRO A 534 -9.69 2.64 -13.87
N GLY A 535 -9.41 3.51 -12.89
CA GLY A 535 -8.45 3.24 -11.81
C GLY A 535 -8.85 2.04 -10.95
N LEU A 536 -10.14 1.87 -10.64
CA LEU A 536 -10.63 0.70 -9.90
C LEU A 536 -10.64 -0.56 -10.78
N ARG A 537 -11.08 -0.43 -12.03
CA ARG A 537 -11.25 -1.57 -12.94
C ARG A 537 -9.96 -2.33 -13.22
N THR A 538 -8.80 -1.69 -13.22
CA THR A 538 -7.53 -2.40 -13.52
C THR A 538 -6.44 -2.20 -12.46
N GLY A 539 -6.54 -1.17 -11.61
CA GLY A 539 -5.51 -0.82 -10.63
C GLY A 539 -5.77 -1.29 -9.20
N ALA A 540 -7.01 -1.67 -8.86
CA ALA A 540 -7.35 -2.12 -7.52
C ALA A 540 -7.27 -3.65 -7.39
N ALA A 541 -6.72 -4.12 -6.26
CA ALA A 541 -6.66 -5.54 -5.95
C ALA A 541 -7.99 -6.04 -5.33
N LEU A 542 -8.36 -7.27 -5.64
CA LEU A 542 -9.39 -8.04 -4.95
C LEU A 542 -8.69 -9.01 -3.99
N VAL A 543 -8.88 -8.87 -2.68
CA VAL A 543 -8.25 -9.73 -1.68
C VAL A 543 -9.34 -10.41 -0.83
N LEU A 544 -9.68 -11.63 -1.20
CA LEU A 544 -10.86 -12.33 -0.72
C LEU A 544 -10.48 -13.45 0.24
N GLY A 545 -11.22 -13.59 1.33
CA GLY A 545 -11.08 -14.67 2.31
C GLY A 545 -12.37 -15.48 2.41
N THR A 546 -12.25 -16.81 2.42
CA THR A 546 -13.38 -17.73 2.68
C THR A 546 -12.86 -19.00 3.34
N CYS A 547 -13.70 -19.66 4.13
CA CYS A 547 -13.43 -21.00 4.64
C CYS A 547 -14.06 -22.06 3.74
N ASN A 548 -15.29 -21.84 3.28
CA ASN A 548 -16.13 -22.87 2.71
C ASN A 548 -16.30 -22.76 1.18
N GLY A 549 -16.05 -21.59 0.58
CA GLY A 549 -16.47 -21.32 -0.79
C GLY A 549 -17.98 -21.52 -0.95
N GLY A 550 -18.43 -22.02 -2.11
CA GLY A 550 -19.84 -22.31 -2.38
C GLY A 550 -20.31 -23.65 -1.88
N LEU A 551 -20.10 -23.93 -0.60
CA LEU A 551 -20.44 -25.23 -0.03
C LEU A 551 -21.93 -25.55 -0.12
N ARG A 552 -22.84 -24.58 -0.17
CA ARG A 552 -24.27 -24.82 -0.44
C ARG A 552 -24.50 -25.46 -1.80
N SER A 553 -23.79 -25.00 -2.83
CA SER A 553 -23.79 -25.62 -4.16
C SER A 553 -23.21 -27.04 -4.13
N ALA A 554 -22.15 -27.26 -3.34
CA ALA A 554 -21.61 -28.62 -3.14
C ALA A 554 -22.61 -29.53 -2.41
N GLU A 555 -23.29 -29.06 -1.36
CA GLU A 555 -24.34 -29.84 -0.69
C GLU A 555 -25.46 -30.24 -1.64
N GLU A 556 -25.83 -29.34 -2.55
CA GLU A 556 -26.87 -29.59 -3.54
C GLU A 556 -26.51 -30.71 -4.51
N GLU A 557 -25.24 -30.79 -4.92
CA GLU A 557 -24.72 -31.93 -5.68
C GLU A 557 -24.95 -33.24 -4.94
N TYR A 558 -24.58 -33.32 -3.66
CA TYR A 558 -24.73 -34.54 -2.87
C TYR A 558 -26.19 -34.88 -2.57
N ARG A 559 -27.08 -33.88 -2.41
CA ARG A 559 -28.53 -34.13 -2.34
C ARG A 559 -29.04 -34.75 -3.63
N TRP A 560 -28.63 -34.22 -4.79
CA TRP A 560 -29.00 -34.75 -6.10
C TRP A 560 -28.51 -36.19 -6.29
N LEU A 561 -27.25 -36.50 -5.93
CA LEU A 561 -26.70 -37.87 -6.00
C LEU A 561 -27.48 -38.88 -5.14
N GLN A 562 -28.08 -38.43 -4.04
CA GLN A 562 -28.87 -39.26 -3.12
C GLN A 562 -30.37 -39.27 -3.49
N GLY A 563 -30.76 -38.69 -4.62
CA GLY A 563 -32.17 -38.59 -5.04
C GLY A 563 -33.02 -37.67 -4.14
N LYS A 564 -32.37 -36.75 -3.41
CA LYS A 564 -33.00 -35.79 -2.49
C LYS A 564 -33.14 -34.38 -3.10
N SER A 565 -32.71 -34.20 -4.34
CA SER A 565 -32.91 -32.98 -5.13
C SER A 565 -33.20 -33.35 -6.59
N ASP A 566 -34.11 -32.62 -7.23
CA ASP A 566 -34.42 -32.72 -8.66
C ASP A 566 -33.47 -31.87 -9.52
N ARG A 567 -32.57 -31.11 -8.89
CA ARG A 567 -31.62 -30.24 -9.58
C ARG A 567 -30.39 -31.03 -10.06
N PRO A 568 -30.22 -31.27 -11.37
CA PRO A 568 -29.07 -32.03 -11.85
C PRO A 568 -27.76 -31.28 -11.65
N PHE A 569 -26.69 -32.03 -11.40
CA PHE A 569 -25.33 -31.50 -11.45
C PHE A 569 -24.99 -30.98 -12.85
N ASP A 570 -24.54 -29.73 -12.93
CA ASP A 570 -24.14 -29.02 -14.13
C ASP A 570 -22.84 -28.21 -13.93
N GLU A 571 -22.32 -27.59 -14.98
CA GLU A 571 -21.10 -26.79 -14.94
C GLU A 571 -21.22 -25.58 -13.99
N GLY A 572 -22.41 -24.96 -13.90
CA GLY A 572 -22.65 -23.81 -13.04
C GLY A 572 -22.58 -24.18 -11.56
N MET A 573 -23.19 -25.30 -11.18
CA MET A 573 -23.13 -25.85 -9.82
C MET A 573 -21.69 -26.19 -9.44
N ASN A 574 -20.95 -26.84 -10.36
CA ASN A 574 -19.52 -27.09 -10.16
C ASN A 574 -18.76 -25.79 -9.92
N LEU A 575 -18.91 -24.78 -10.77
CA LEU A 575 -18.17 -23.52 -10.64
C LEU A 575 -18.48 -22.78 -9.33
N ARG A 576 -19.76 -22.70 -8.93
CA ARG A 576 -20.15 -22.03 -7.68
C ARG A 576 -19.59 -22.71 -6.45
N ALA A 577 -19.49 -24.04 -6.46
CA ALA A 577 -18.93 -24.83 -5.37
C ALA A 577 -17.43 -24.58 -5.14
N GLN A 578 -16.68 -24.18 -6.18
CA GLN A 578 -15.23 -24.02 -6.11
C GLN A 578 -14.83 -22.67 -5.52
N TYR A 579 -13.72 -22.65 -4.75
CA TYR A 579 -13.19 -21.44 -4.13
C TYR A 579 -12.87 -20.33 -5.13
N TYR A 580 -12.33 -20.70 -6.30
CA TYR A 580 -11.99 -19.75 -7.36
C TYR A 580 -13.20 -19.14 -8.06
N GLY A 581 -14.38 -19.76 -7.95
CA GLY A 581 -15.65 -19.18 -8.38
C GLY A 581 -15.95 -17.88 -7.63
N PHE A 582 -15.52 -17.77 -6.37
CA PHE A 582 -15.71 -16.57 -5.57
C PHE A 582 -15.09 -15.33 -6.19
N GLY A 583 -13.80 -15.38 -6.54
CA GLY A 583 -13.13 -14.24 -7.18
C GLY A 583 -13.67 -13.93 -8.56
N LYS A 584 -14.07 -14.95 -9.33
CA LYS A 584 -14.70 -14.74 -10.64
C LYS A 584 -16.03 -13.99 -10.54
N ALA A 585 -16.87 -14.37 -9.58
CA ALA A 585 -18.14 -13.70 -9.34
C ALA A 585 -17.95 -12.22 -9.00
N LEU A 586 -17.05 -11.91 -8.07
CA LEU A 586 -16.80 -10.51 -7.67
C LEU A 586 -16.15 -9.70 -8.79
N ALA A 587 -15.16 -10.25 -9.48
CA ALA A 587 -14.51 -9.59 -10.62
C ALA A 587 -15.54 -9.21 -11.70
N ARG A 588 -16.44 -10.14 -12.05
CA ARG A 588 -17.52 -9.91 -13.02
C ARG A 588 -18.55 -8.90 -12.51
N ALA A 589 -19.07 -9.08 -11.30
CA ALA A 589 -20.15 -8.26 -10.75
C ALA A 589 -19.72 -6.80 -10.44
N LEU A 590 -18.42 -6.56 -10.22
CA LEU A 590 -17.86 -5.24 -9.93
C LEU A 590 -17.09 -4.64 -11.12
N GLY A 591 -16.83 -5.41 -12.18
CA GLY A 591 -16.03 -4.97 -13.33
C GLY A 591 -14.54 -4.80 -13.01
N MET A 592 -14.03 -5.48 -11.98
CA MET A 592 -12.65 -5.38 -11.49
C MET A 592 -11.76 -6.46 -12.08
N GLY A 593 -10.67 -6.05 -12.73
CA GLY A 593 -9.71 -6.88 -13.46
C GLY A 593 -8.25 -6.74 -12.99
N GLY A 594 -8.03 -6.16 -11.81
CA GLY A 594 -6.73 -6.08 -11.15
C GLY A 594 -6.27 -7.42 -10.56
N GLU A 595 -5.30 -7.39 -9.64
CA GLU A 595 -4.80 -8.59 -8.95
C GLU A 595 -5.89 -9.22 -8.07
N THR A 596 -6.18 -10.52 -8.22
CA THR A 596 -7.17 -11.23 -7.40
C THR A 596 -6.51 -12.33 -6.57
N TRP A 597 -6.71 -12.28 -5.26
CA TRP A 597 -6.17 -13.21 -4.27
C TRP A 597 -7.30 -13.89 -3.51
N ILE A 598 -7.28 -15.22 -3.44
CA ILE A 598 -8.26 -16.01 -2.68
C ILE A 598 -7.55 -16.73 -1.55
N VAL A 599 -7.71 -16.24 -0.32
CA VAL A 599 -7.11 -16.77 0.90
C VAL A 599 -8.06 -17.76 1.56
N THR A 600 -7.60 -18.98 1.81
CA THR A 600 -8.43 -20.07 2.37
C THR A 600 -7.81 -20.71 3.59
N THR A 601 -7.50 -19.94 4.62
CA THR A 601 -6.96 -20.40 5.91
C THR A 601 -8.03 -20.67 6.97
N ALA A 602 -9.13 -21.32 6.55
CA ALA A 602 -10.32 -21.61 7.35
C ALA A 602 -10.80 -20.40 8.17
N CYS A 603 -10.86 -20.53 9.50
CA CYS A 603 -11.39 -19.50 10.41
C CYS A 603 -10.59 -18.17 10.39
N SER A 604 -9.38 -18.18 9.85
CA SER A 604 -8.46 -17.03 9.81
C SER A 604 -8.41 -16.33 8.44
N SER A 605 -9.18 -16.80 7.44
CA SER A 605 -9.07 -16.37 6.04
C SER A 605 -9.13 -14.86 5.84
N THR A 606 -10.17 -14.19 6.36
CA THR A 606 -10.30 -12.74 6.16
C THR A 606 -9.30 -11.90 6.97
N THR A 607 -8.82 -12.40 8.11
CA THR A 607 -7.73 -11.75 8.87
C THR A 607 -6.42 -11.82 8.11
N ALA A 608 -6.11 -12.98 7.52
CA ALA A 608 -4.95 -13.15 6.66
C ALA A 608 -5.08 -12.34 5.35
N ALA A 609 -6.27 -12.27 4.75
CA ALA A 609 -6.57 -11.44 3.58
C ALA A 609 -6.33 -9.94 3.87
N LEU A 610 -6.75 -9.44 5.03
CA LEU A 610 -6.49 -8.05 5.44
C LEU A 610 -4.99 -7.78 5.64
N GLY A 611 -4.26 -8.74 6.21
CA GLY A 611 -2.80 -8.68 6.29
C GLY A 611 -2.13 -8.61 4.92
N LEU A 612 -2.54 -9.46 3.98
CA LEU A 612 -2.05 -9.43 2.60
C LEU A 612 -2.33 -8.09 1.92
N ALA A 613 -3.53 -7.53 2.08
CA ALA A 613 -3.85 -6.21 1.51
C ALA A 613 -2.94 -5.10 2.06
N GLN A 614 -2.65 -5.10 3.37
CA GLN A 614 -1.70 -4.18 3.98
C GLN A 614 -0.29 -4.37 3.40
N MET A 615 0.15 -5.61 3.18
CA MET A 615 1.44 -5.90 2.54
C MET A 615 1.51 -5.35 1.11
N LEU A 616 0.45 -5.54 0.30
CA LEU A 616 0.40 -5.07 -1.10
C LEU A 616 0.44 -3.53 -1.19
N ILE A 617 -0.32 -2.84 -0.33
CA ILE A 617 -0.31 -1.36 -0.27
C ILE A 617 1.06 -0.86 0.18
N ARG A 618 1.62 -1.45 1.24
CA ARG A 618 2.96 -1.10 1.74
C ARG A 618 4.04 -1.28 0.69
N ALA A 619 3.96 -2.36 -0.08
CA ALA A 619 4.85 -2.67 -1.19
C ALA A 619 4.57 -1.86 -2.47
N ARG A 620 3.58 -0.95 -2.44
CA ARG A 620 3.11 -0.15 -3.59
C ARG A 620 2.73 -1.01 -4.80
N ARG A 621 2.18 -2.20 -4.55
CA ARG A 621 1.68 -3.12 -5.59
C ARG A 621 0.32 -2.70 -6.11
N CYS A 622 -0.49 -2.13 -5.22
CA CYS A 622 -1.70 -1.42 -5.54
C CYS A 622 -1.82 -0.20 -4.62
N SER A 623 -2.56 0.81 -5.07
CA SER A 623 -2.94 1.96 -4.24
C SER A 623 -4.26 1.75 -3.51
N MET A 624 -4.98 0.67 -3.85
CA MET A 624 -6.27 0.29 -3.31
C MET A 624 -6.48 -1.23 -3.38
N ALA A 625 -7.11 -1.78 -2.35
CA ALA A 625 -7.59 -3.15 -2.29
C ALA A 625 -9.02 -3.19 -1.75
N LEU A 626 -9.90 -3.93 -2.43
CA LEU A 626 -11.17 -4.36 -1.86
C LEU A 626 -10.92 -5.69 -1.16
N VAL A 627 -11.02 -5.67 0.16
CA VAL A 627 -10.73 -6.80 1.04
C VAL A 627 -12.04 -7.32 1.61
N GLY A 628 -12.31 -8.62 1.58
CA GLY A 628 -13.53 -9.12 2.18
C GLY A 628 -13.68 -10.62 2.17
N GLY A 629 -14.82 -11.09 2.64
CA GLY A 629 -15.15 -12.49 2.68
C GLY A 629 -16.64 -12.73 2.85
N SER A 630 -17.06 -13.94 2.48
CA SER A 630 -18.44 -14.40 2.64
C SER A 630 -18.45 -15.92 2.85
N ASP A 631 -19.25 -16.37 3.80
CA ASP A 631 -19.50 -17.78 4.07
C ASP A 631 -20.95 -17.94 4.55
N SER A 632 -21.64 -18.96 4.04
CA SER A 632 -23.04 -19.29 4.36
C SER A 632 -23.14 -20.37 5.44
N LEU A 633 -24.33 -20.47 6.05
CA LEU A 633 -24.65 -21.53 6.99
C LEU A 633 -24.93 -22.84 6.23
N CYS A 634 -24.14 -23.88 6.53
CA CYS A 634 -24.16 -25.16 5.81
C CYS A 634 -24.38 -26.33 6.77
N ILE A 635 -25.18 -27.32 6.34
CA ILE A 635 -25.45 -28.57 7.08
C ILE A 635 -24.14 -29.34 7.29
N SER A 636 -23.35 -29.48 6.25
CA SER A 636 -22.09 -30.22 6.21
C SER A 636 -21.05 -29.70 7.22
N ASN A 637 -20.89 -28.38 7.38
CA ASN A 637 -20.06 -27.83 8.45
C ASN A 637 -20.64 -28.15 9.83
N LEU A 638 -21.95 -27.92 10.02
CA LEU A 638 -22.59 -28.15 11.31
C LEU A 638 -22.44 -29.61 11.73
N SER A 639 -22.71 -30.56 10.83
CA SER A 639 -22.46 -31.99 11.02
C SER A 639 -21.03 -32.29 11.46
N GLY A 640 -20.04 -31.69 10.81
CA GLY A 640 -18.64 -31.91 11.14
C GLY A 640 -18.27 -31.40 12.54
N PHE A 641 -18.67 -30.17 12.88
CA PHE A 641 -18.45 -29.63 14.23
C PHE A 641 -19.23 -30.41 15.30
N ASP A 642 -20.43 -30.89 14.99
CA ASP A 642 -21.24 -31.70 15.90
C ASP A 642 -20.62 -33.08 16.14
N GLY A 643 -20.10 -33.73 15.08
CA GLY A 643 -19.36 -34.98 15.16
C GLY A 643 -18.07 -34.86 15.99
N LEU A 644 -17.41 -33.70 15.96
CA LEU A 644 -16.29 -33.35 16.86
C LEU A 644 -16.73 -32.98 18.28
N LYS A 645 -18.03 -32.92 18.55
CA LYS A 645 -18.63 -32.41 19.81
C LYS A 645 -18.20 -30.97 20.14
N ALA A 646 -17.90 -30.17 19.11
CA ALA A 646 -17.45 -28.79 19.23
C ALA A 646 -18.62 -27.78 19.32
N THR A 647 -19.85 -28.21 19.06
CA THR A 647 -21.06 -27.39 19.11
C THR A 647 -21.56 -27.15 20.54
N ALA A 648 -22.08 -25.94 20.82
CA ALA A 648 -22.68 -25.61 22.11
C ALA A 648 -24.15 -26.07 22.18
N PRO A 649 -24.61 -26.71 23.26
CA PRO A 649 -26.02 -27.13 23.40
C PRO A 649 -26.99 -25.93 23.51
N GLY A 650 -26.49 -24.75 23.87
CA GLY A 650 -27.24 -23.49 23.88
C GLY A 650 -26.53 -22.42 23.07
N ARG A 651 -26.74 -21.15 23.46
CA ARG A 651 -25.95 -20.03 22.92
C ARG A 651 -24.50 -20.16 23.36
N THR A 652 -23.57 -19.90 22.45
CA THR A 652 -22.14 -19.94 22.71
C THR A 652 -21.76 -18.91 23.77
N ALA A 653 -20.91 -19.35 24.70
CA ALA A 653 -20.38 -18.56 25.80
C ALA A 653 -18.84 -18.65 25.78
N PRO A 654 -18.15 -17.87 24.93
CA PRO A 654 -16.69 -17.83 24.89
C PRO A 654 -16.08 -17.67 26.29
N PHE A 655 -15.08 -18.50 26.60
CA PHE A 655 -14.38 -18.57 27.90
C PHE A 655 -15.26 -18.94 29.12
N SER A 656 -16.56 -19.20 28.93
CA SER A 656 -17.58 -19.39 29.97
C SER A 656 -18.44 -20.65 29.73
N VAL A 657 -19.38 -20.99 30.59
CA VAL A 657 -20.28 -22.14 30.38
C VAL A 657 -21.58 -21.73 29.66
N PRO A 658 -22.16 -22.58 28.78
CA PRO A 658 -21.65 -23.89 28.35
C PRO A 658 -20.54 -23.80 27.27
N PRO A 659 -19.63 -24.80 27.19
CA PRO A 659 -18.63 -24.84 26.13
C PRO A 659 -19.21 -25.25 24.77
N GLY A 660 -18.57 -24.78 23.71
CA GLY A 660 -18.87 -25.06 22.32
C GLY A 660 -19.18 -23.79 21.51
N LEU A 661 -19.24 -23.95 20.20
CA LEU A 661 -19.56 -22.90 19.24
C LEU A 661 -21.00 -23.02 18.70
N ASN A 662 -21.57 -21.90 18.26
CA ASN A 662 -22.67 -21.90 17.29
C ASN A 662 -22.11 -21.44 15.94
N THR A 663 -22.54 -22.04 14.84
CA THR A 663 -22.14 -21.61 13.50
C THR A 663 -22.93 -20.36 13.08
N GLY A 664 -22.39 -19.59 12.14
CA GLY A 664 -23.07 -18.44 11.57
C GLY A 664 -22.70 -18.21 10.12
N GLU A 665 -23.36 -17.24 9.50
CA GLU A 665 -23.08 -16.73 8.16
C GLU A 665 -22.86 -15.22 8.19
N ALA A 666 -22.04 -14.71 7.28
CA ALA A 666 -21.80 -13.28 7.13
C ALA A 666 -21.13 -12.99 5.79
N ALA A 667 -21.30 -11.76 5.30
CA ALA A 667 -20.42 -11.14 4.32
C ALA A 667 -19.89 -9.80 4.85
N CYS A 668 -18.60 -9.55 4.74
CA CYS A 668 -17.99 -8.29 5.21
C CYS A 668 -16.87 -7.87 4.26
N PHE A 669 -16.85 -6.60 3.89
CA PHE A 669 -15.91 -6.02 2.94
C PHE A 669 -15.43 -4.64 3.40
N TRP A 670 -14.13 -4.40 3.27
CA TRP A 670 -13.47 -3.12 3.49
C TRP A 670 -12.84 -2.62 2.20
N VAL A 671 -12.96 -1.32 1.95
CA VAL A 671 -12.07 -0.62 1.02
C VAL A 671 -10.86 -0.16 1.80
N VAL A 672 -9.68 -0.64 1.39
CA VAL A 672 -8.39 -0.27 1.97
C VAL A 672 -7.58 0.46 0.91
N GLU A 673 -7.17 1.69 1.19
CA GLU A 673 -6.41 2.56 0.29
C GLU A 673 -5.07 2.93 0.90
N SER A 674 -4.08 3.21 0.04
CA SER A 674 -2.90 3.96 0.46
C SER A 674 -3.33 5.31 1.03
N MET A 675 -2.71 5.74 2.12
CA MET A 675 -3.05 7.02 2.73
C MET A 675 -2.83 8.17 1.75
N GLU A 676 -1.83 8.07 0.87
CA GLU A 676 -1.67 8.98 -0.26
C GLU A 676 -2.97 9.19 -1.07
N GLN A 677 -3.65 8.11 -1.49
CA GLN A 677 -4.91 8.23 -2.24
C GLN A 677 -6.04 8.83 -1.40
N VAL A 678 -6.16 8.39 -0.13
CA VAL A 678 -7.13 8.96 0.82
C VAL A 678 -6.99 10.47 0.90
N LEU A 679 -5.76 10.96 0.87
CA LEU A 679 -5.45 12.38 0.99
C LEU A 679 -5.71 13.16 -0.29
N LEU A 680 -5.24 12.66 -1.42
CA LEU A 680 -5.41 13.30 -2.72
C LEU A 680 -6.89 13.50 -3.08
N ARG A 681 -7.74 12.51 -2.81
CA ARG A 681 -9.18 12.60 -3.10
C ARG A 681 -10.02 13.14 -1.94
N GLY A 682 -9.39 13.46 -0.80
CA GLY A 682 -10.09 13.99 0.37
C GLY A 682 -11.06 13.01 1.04
N ALA A 683 -10.76 11.72 1.02
CA ALA A 683 -11.60 10.67 1.60
C ALA A 683 -11.59 10.68 3.13
N ARG A 684 -12.62 10.07 3.73
CA ARG A 684 -12.69 9.79 5.16
C ARG A 684 -11.83 8.56 5.48
N CYS A 685 -11.01 8.64 6.53
CA CYS A 685 -10.33 7.49 7.10
C CYS A 685 -11.10 7.00 8.34
N LEU A 686 -11.53 5.75 8.33
CA LEU A 686 -12.23 5.08 9.43
C LEU A 686 -11.26 4.51 10.46
N GLY A 687 -10.10 4.06 10.01
CA GLY A 687 -9.06 3.40 10.79
C GLY A 687 -7.90 2.98 9.88
N ARG A 688 -6.86 2.37 10.46
CA ARG A 688 -5.61 2.05 9.77
C ARG A 688 -5.17 0.64 10.10
N VAL A 689 -4.70 -0.13 9.11
CA VAL A 689 -4.07 -1.44 9.33
C VAL A 689 -2.60 -1.21 9.62
N LEU A 690 -2.21 -1.30 10.89
CA LEU A 690 -0.86 -0.95 11.35
C LEU A 690 0.15 -2.07 11.15
N GLY A 691 -0.29 -3.31 11.38
CA GLY A 691 0.57 -4.48 11.25
C GLY A 691 -0.24 -5.77 11.22
N HIS A 692 0.40 -6.85 10.76
CA HIS A 692 -0.22 -8.17 10.74
C HIS A 692 0.82 -9.28 10.92
N ALA A 693 0.34 -10.48 11.25
CA ALA A 693 1.13 -11.71 11.19
C ALA A 693 0.27 -12.89 10.77
N THR A 694 0.87 -13.81 10.02
CA THR A 694 0.37 -15.18 9.81
C THR A 694 1.43 -16.15 10.33
N THR A 695 1.02 -17.13 11.13
CA THR A 695 1.94 -18.09 11.75
C THR A 695 1.34 -19.50 11.79
N CYS A 696 2.12 -20.49 12.22
CA CYS A 696 1.62 -21.83 12.45
C CYS A 696 1.91 -22.38 13.85
N ASP A 697 1.01 -23.23 14.34
CA ASP A 697 1.24 -24.07 15.52
C ASP A 697 2.24 -25.20 15.21
N ALA A 698 2.12 -25.83 14.04
CA ALA A 698 2.78 -27.09 13.67
C ALA A 698 2.63 -28.15 14.78
N TYR A 699 1.37 -28.44 15.13
CA TYR A 699 1.02 -29.26 16.30
C TYR A 699 0.01 -30.37 15.99
N HIS A 700 -1.22 -30.03 15.60
CA HIS A 700 -2.31 -31.00 15.37
C HIS A 700 -3.29 -30.48 14.30
N PRO A 701 -3.94 -31.35 13.50
CA PRO A 701 -4.89 -30.93 12.46
C PRO A 701 -6.11 -30.13 12.97
N THR A 702 -6.57 -30.38 14.19
CA THR A 702 -7.80 -29.74 14.72
C THR A 702 -7.63 -29.13 16.11
N ALA A 703 -6.53 -29.41 16.80
CA ALA A 703 -6.33 -28.97 18.17
C ALA A 703 -5.26 -27.89 18.21
N PRO A 704 -5.48 -26.78 18.91
CA PRO A 704 -4.45 -25.76 19.08
C PRO A 704 -3.33 -26.29 19.97
N ASP A 705 -2.14 -25.69 19.87
CA ASP A 705 -1.08 -25.97 20.85
C ASP A 705 -1.57 -25.62 22.26
N PRO A 706 -1.70 -26.60 23.17
CA PRO A 706 -2.28 -26.37 24.50
C PRO A 706 -1.44 -25.40 25.33
N ARG A 707 -0.18 -25.14 24.99
CA ARG A 707 0.65 -24.15 25.70
C ARG A 707 0.32 -22.70 25.31
N GLY A 708 -0.45 -22.49 24.24
CA GLY A 708 -0.73 -21.16 23.68
C GLY A 708 0.46 -20.55 22.94
N ASP A 709 1.41 -21.38 22.48
CA ASP A 709 2.64 -20.91 21.80
C ASP A 709 2.35 -20.19 20.48
N GLY A 710 1.45 -20.72 19.64
CA GLY A 710 1.07 -20.06 18.40
C GLY A 710 0.27 -18.79 18.60
N VAL A 711 -0.62 -18.76 19.60
CA VAL A 711 -1.32 -17.55 20.03
C VAL A 711 -0.32 -16.45 20.41
N PHE A 712 0.61 -16.74 21.32
CA PHE A 712 1.65 -15.80 21.73
C PHE A 712 2.49 -15.31 20.54
N ARG A 713 2.98 -16.23 19.71
CA ARG A 713 3.84 -15.91 18.55
C ARG A 713 3.12 -15.00 17.56
N THR A 714 1.85 -15.28 17.28
CA THR A 714 1.05 -14.49 16.33
C THR A 714 0.84 -13.07 16.85
N LEU A 715 0.46 -12.91 18.12
CA LEU A 715 0.24 -11.59 18.73
C LEU A 715 1.54 -10.79 18.80
N ARG A 716 2.63 -11.42 19.25
CA ARG A 716 3.97 -10.82 19.29
C ARG A 716 4.40 -10.31 17.91
N ASN A 717 4.27 -11.15 16.88
CA ASN A 717 4.72 -10.80 15.53
C ASN A 717 3.86 -9.68 14.91
N ALA A 718 2.55 -9.68 15.13
CA ALA A 718 1.66 -8.64 14.62
C ALA A 718 1.93 -7.28 15.28
N MET A 719 2.18 -7.26 16.59
CA MET A 719 2.56 -6.04 17.32
C MET A 719 3.95 -5.53 16.91
N ALA A 720 4.90 -6.43 16.69
CA ALA A 720 6.21 -6.07 16.15
C ALA A 720 6.11 -5.46 14.75
N ASP A 721 5.27 -6.01 13.86
CA ASP A 721 5.01 -5.42 12.54
C ASP A 721 4.31 -4.06 12.62
N ALA A 722 3.46 -3.86 13.63
CA ALA A 722 2.79 -2.58 13.89
C ALA A 722 3.70 -1.53 14.57
N GLY A 723 4.87 -1.94 15.08
CA GLY A 723 5.76 -1.08 15.87
C GLY A 723 5.18 -0.66 17.22
N LEU A 724 4.26 -1.45 17.79
CA LEU A 724 3.54 -1.11 19.03
C LEU A 724 3.88 -2.05 20.19
N SER A 725 3.76 -1.53 21.41
CA SER A 725 3.78 -2.31 22.65
C SER A 725 2.38 -2.79 23.06
N ALA A 726 2.30 -3.89 23.81
CA ALA A 726 1.03 -4.45 24.26
C ALA A 726 0.21 -3.48 25.15
N SER A 727 0.88 -2.58 25.89
CA SER A 727 0.23 -1.58 26.75
C SER A 727 -0.57 -0.51 26.00
N GLU A 728 -0.33 -0.36 24.70
CA GLU A 728 -1.04 0.62 23.87
C GLU A 728 -2.39 0.12 23.36
N LEU A 729 -2.71 -1.15 23.62
CA LEU A 729 -3.95 -1.76 23.19
C LEU A 729 -5.13 -1.39 24.10
N GLY A 730 -6.26 -1.07 23.48
CA GLY A 730 -7.55 -0.98 24.16
C GLY A 730 -8.02 -2.32 24.69
N CYS A 731 -7.98 -3.33 23.81
CA CYS A 731 -8.35 -4.71 24.04
C CYS A 731 -7.61 -5.65 23.07
N VAL A 732 -7.66 -6.95 23.38
CA VAL A 732 -7.39 -8.05 22.44
C VAL A 732 -8.74 -8.62 21.99
N ASN A 733 -9.09 -8.47 20.71
CA ASN A 733 -10.17 -9.25 20.14
C ASN A 733 -9.68 -10.67 19.89
N ALA A 734 -10.08 -11.56 20.78
CA ALA A 734 -9.75 -12.96 20.77
C ALA A 734 -10.55 -13.71 19.69
N HIS A 735 -10.01 -14.83 19.24
CA HIS A 735 -10.71 -15.82 18.47
C HIS A 735 -11.89 -16.39 19.26
N GLY A 736 -11.71 -16.75 20.53
CA GLY A 736 -12.74 -17.10 21.52
C GLY A 736 -13.94 -17.85 20.95
N THR A 737 -13.74 -19.07 20.45
CA THR A 737 -14.79 -19.87 19.78
C THR A 737 -15.85 -20.42 20.74
N GLY A 738 -15.59 -20.38 22.04
CA GLY A 738 -16.42 -21.09 23.02
C GLY A 738 -15.98 -22.53 23.23
N THR A 739 -15.12 -23.09 22.37
CA THR A 739 -14.66 -24.48 22.51
C THR A 739 -13.68 -24.64 23.67
N GLU A 740 -13.69 -25.82 24.28
CA GLU A 740 -12.90 -26.08 25.50
C GLU A 740 -11.39 -25.99 25.26
N ALA A 741 -10.91 -26.60 24.17
CA ALA A 741 -9.48 -26.60 23.85
C ALA A 741 -8.97 -25.21 23.42
N ASN A 742 -9.69 -24.51 22.55
CA ASN A 742 -9.29 -23.19 22.06
C ASN A 742 -9.19 -22.18 23.19
N ASP A 743 -10.28 -21.96 23.91
CA ASP A 743 -10.40 -20.81 24.80
C ASP A 743 -9.37 -20.89 25.95
N ALA A 744 -9.05 -22.10 26.40
CA ALA A 744 -8.01 -22.33 27.41
C ALA A 744 -6.59 -22.07 26.85
N ALA A 745 -6.27 -22.57 25.65
CA ALA A 745 -4.98 -22.33 25.01
C ALA A 745 -4.77 -20.86 24.66
N GLU A 746 -5.82 -20.22 24.16
CA GLU A 746 -5.85 -18.81 23.81
C GLU A 746 -5.70 -17.90 25.02
N SER A 747 -6.43 -18.18 26.11
CA SER A 747 -6.29 -17.42 27.36
C SER A 747 -4.86 -17.49 27.92
N ARG A 748 -4.21 -18.66 27.84
CA ARG A 748 -2.80 -18.81 28.22
C ARG A 748 -1.86 -18.01 27.32
N GLY A 749 -2.04 -18.10 26.00
CA GLY A 749 -1.21 -17.40 25.03
C GLY A 749 -1.34 -15.88 25.13
N ILE A 750 -2.56 -15.36 25.27
CA ILE A 750 -2.83 -13.93 25.49
C ILE A 750 -2.24 -13.49 26.83
N GLY A 751 -2.45 -14.24 27.92
CA GLY A 751 -1.89 -13.90 29.23
C GLY A 751 -0.37 -13.79 29.21
N ARG A 752 0.32 -14.71 28.52
CA ARG A 752 1.77 -14.65 28.30
C ARG A 752 2.18 -13.43 27.47
N PHE A 753 1.43 -13.10 26.42
CA PHE A 753 1.69 -11.94 25.57
C PHE A 753 1.53 -10.62 26.34
N LEU A 754 0.52 -10.52 27.20
CA LEU A 754 0.25 -9.32 28.01
C LEU A 754 1.22 -9.15 29.18
N GLY A 755 1.87 -10.21 29.66
CA GLY A 755 2.89 -10.10 30.72
C GLY A 755 2.38 -9.45 32.01
N GLY A 756 1.09 -9.60 32.33
CA GLY A 756 0.46 -8.99 33.52
C GLY A 756 -0.22 -7.64 33.28
N LEU A 757 -0.19 -7.09 32.07
CA LEU A 757 -0.93 -5.88 31.72
C LEU A 757 -2.46 -6.09 31.83
N SER A 758 -3.17 -5.09 32.35
CA SER A 758 -4.64 -5.09 32.48
C SER A 758 -5.37 -4.72 31.17
N VAL A 759 -4.99 -5.36 30.06
CA VAL A 759 -5.68 -5.24 28.77
C VAL A 759 -6.72 -6.35 28.67
N PRO A 760 -8.02 -6.05 28.52
CA PRO A 760 -9.05 -7.08 28.43
C PRO A 760 -9.00 -7.84 27.10
N ALA A 761 -9.48 -9.08 27.11
CA ALA A 761 -9.74 -9.88 25.92
C ALA A 761 -11.25 -9.93 25.66
N VAL A 762 -11.70 -9.91 24.41
CA VAL A 762 -13.14 -9.97 24.07
C VAL A 762 -13.37 -10.98 22.96
N SER A 763 -14.51 -11.67 22.98
CA SER A 763 -14.96 -12.48 21.85
C SER A 763 -16.33 -12.02 21.37
N LEU A 764 -16.36 -11.62 20.10
CA LEU A 764 -17.59 -11.17 19.45
C LEU A 764 -18.39 -12.33 18.84
N LYS A 765 -17.88 -13.56 18.83
CA LYS A 765 -18.65 -14.74 18.40
C LYS A 765 -19.88 -14.98 19.27
N SER A 766 -19.92 -14.43 20.49
CA SER A 766 -21.12 -14.43 21.32
C SER A 766 -22.29 -13.62 20.72
N PHE A 767 -22.01 -12.70 19.79
CA PHE A 767 -23.03 -11.92 19.09
C PHE A 767 -23.59 -12.66 17.87
N PHE A 768 -22.74 -13.17 16.99
CA PHE A 768 -23.16 -13.66 15.66
C PHE A 768 -22.77 -15.12 15.39
N GLY A 769 -22.20 -15.83 16.36
CA GLY A 769 -21.67 -17.17 16.18
C GLY A 769 -20.33 -17.16 15.44
N HIS A 770 -19.91 -18.32 14.97
CA HIS A 770 -18.71 -18.46 14.17
C HIS A 770 -19.05 -18.44 12.68
N CYS A 771 -18.88 -17.29 12.04
CA CYS A 771 -19.10 -17.06 10.60
C CYS A 771 -17.94 -17.55 9.73
N MET A 772 -17.33 -18.68 10.10
CA MET A 772 -16.24 -19.35 9.38
C MET A 772 -15.12 -18.37 8.98
N GLY A 773 -14.76 -18.28 7.69
CA GLY A 773 -13.69 -17.45 7.18
C GLY A 773 -13.99 -15.96 7.16
N THR A 774 -15.25 -15.54 7.16
CA THR A 774 -15.67 -14.13 7.25
C THR A 774 -15.49 -13.53 8.64
N THR A 775 -15.39 -14.39 9.68
CA THR A 775 -15.37 -13.95 11.09
C THR A 775 -14.33 -12.86 11.37
N GLY A 776 -13.12 -12.99 10.83
CA GLY A 776 -12.01 -12.09 11.13
C GLY A 776 -12.28 -10.62 10.80
N LEU A 777 -12.78 -10.34 9.59
CA LEU A 777 -13.11 -8.97 9.19
C LEU A 777 -14.38 -8.44 9.86
N LEU A 778 -15.35 -9.30 10.15
CA LEU A 778 -16.55 -8.91 10.91
C LEU A 778 -16.19 -8.49 12.35
N GLU A 779 -15.28 -9.22 13.00
CA GLU A 779 -14.77 -8.89 14.33
C GLU A 779 -13.94 -7.60 14.33
N ALA A 780 -13.07 -7.43 13.33
CA ALA A 780 -12.32 -6.19 13.15
C ALA A 780 -13.25 -4.99 12.91
N THR A 781 -14.32 -5.18 12.13
CA THR A 781 -15.35 -4.15 11.88
C THR A 781 -16.04 -3.74 13.17
N ALA A 782 -16.54 -4.69 13.94
CA ALA A 782 -17.23 -4.43 15.19
C ALA A 782 -16.32 -3.70 16.21
N ASN A 783 -15.06 -4.13 16.36
CA ASN A 783 -14.10 -3.46 17.24
C ASN A 783 -13.70 -2.07 16.74
N LEU A 784 -13.55 -1.85 15.43
CA LEU A 784 -13.27 -0.54 14.85
C LEU A 784 -14.41 0.45 15.13
N LEU A 785 -15.66 0.02 14.92
CA LEU A 785 -16.84 0.83 15.22
C LEU A 785 -16.94 1.15 16.71
N ALA A 786 -16.67 0.19 17.59
CA ALA A 786 -16.68 0.40 19.04
C ALA A 786 -15.55 1.33 19.52
N MET A 787 -14.33 1.15 18.98
CA MET A 787 -13.17 2.00 19.27
C MET A 787 -13.45 3.46 18.90
N ASN A 788 -14.00 3.69 17.69
CA ASN A 788 -14.34 5.03 17.21
C ASN A 788 -15.43 5.72 18.06
N GLU A 789 -16.18 4.95 18.85
CA GLU A 789 -17.22 5.42 19.76
C GLU A 789 -16.81 5.35 21.24
N GLY A 790 -15.54 5.04 21.52
CA GLY A 790 -14.95 5.10 22.87
C GLY A 790 -15.44 4.02 23.82
N PHE A 791 -15.69 2.80 23.34
CA PHE A 791 -16.00 1.66 24.20
C PHE A 791 -15.40 0.33 23.70
N ILE A 792 -15.23 -0.61 24.61
CA ILE A 792 -14.88 -2.00 24.34
C ILE A 792 -16.18 -2.82 24.31
N PRO A 793 -16.47 -3.59 23.25
CA PRO A 793 -17.65 -4.45 23.21
C PRO A 793 -17.53 -5.61 24.21
N PRO A 794 -18.65 -6.12 24.76
CA PRO A 794 -18.61 -7.21 25.72
C PRO A 794 -18.42 -8.59 25.09
N THR A 795 -18.07 -9.59 25.91
CA THR A 795 -18.33 -11.00 25.60
C THR A 795 -19.67 -11.39 26.22
N LEU A 796 -20.67 -11.73 25.39
CA LEU A 796 -22.04 -12.06 25.83
C LEU A 796 -22.16 -13.52 26.32
N ASN A 797 -23.27 -13.82 27.00
CA ASN A 797 -23.60 -15.13 27.57
C ASN A 797 -22.57 -15.60 28.62
N PHE A 798 -21.80 -14.67 29.19
CA PHE A 798 -20.74 -14.98 30.14
C PHE A 798 -21.33 -15.10 31.54
N THR A 799 -21.22 -16.28 32.14
CA THR A 799 -21.73 -16.58 33.48
C THR A 799 -20.61 -16.72 34.49
N SER A 800 -19.61 -17.53 34.18
CA SER A 800 -18.41 -17.74 35.00
C SER A 800 -17.25 -18.25 34.13
N PRO A 801 -16.00 -17.88 34.44
CA PRO A 801 -14.85 -18.36 33.68
C PRO A 801 -14.68 -19.88 33.81
N ARG A 802 -14.32 -20.55 32.72
CA ARG A 802 -13.92 -21.97 32.74
C ARG A 802 -12.48 -22.14 33.24
N PRO A 803 -12.08 -23.34 33.72
CA PRO A 803 -10.69 -23.61 34.08
C PRO A 803 -9.71 -23.23 32.96
N GLY A 804 -8.63 -22.52 33.32
CA GLY A 804 -7.64 -22.01 32.37
C GLY A 804 -8.00 -20.70 31.65
N CYS A 805 -9.25 -20.21 31.80
CA CYS A 805 -9.68 -18.91 31.31
C CYS A 805 -9.60 -17.87 32.44
N THR A 806 -8.50 -17.10 32.48
CA THR A 806 -8.12 -16.27 33.65
C THR A 806 -8.11 -14.76 33.38
N LEU A 807 -8.44 -14.34 32.16
CA LEU A 807 -8.35 -12.94 31.75
C LEU A 807 -9.65 -12.16 32.05
N ASP A 808 -9.59 -10.85 31.87
CA ASP A 808 -10.78 -10.01 31.87
C ASP A 808 -11.48 -10.08 30.51
N TYR A 809 -12.65 -10.73 30.47
CA TYR A 809 -13.41 -11.00 29.25
C TYR A 809 -14.49 -9.96 28.92
N VAL A 810 -14.60 -8.88 29.70
CA VAL A 810 -15.65 -7.86 29.58
C VAL A 810 -17.06 -8.49 29.52
N PRO A 811 -17.52 -9.14 30.61
CA PRO A 811 -18.74 -9.95 30.56
C PRO A 811 -20.00 -9.10 30.38
N ASN A 812 -20.80 -9.45 29.36
CA ASN A 812 -22.19 -9.06 29.09
C ASN A 812 -22.50 -7.57 28.82
N ALA A 813 -21.73 -6.61 29.35
CA ALA A 813 -21.98 -5.18 29.20
C ALA A 813 -20.78 -4.43 28.60
N PRO A 814 -20.99 -3.53 27.61
CA PRO A 814 -19.90 -2.77 27.01
C PRO A 814 -19.21 -1.90 28.05
N ARG A 815 -17.88 -1.77 27.93
CA ARG A 815 -17.05 -0.96 28.83
C ARG A 815 -16.63 0.32 28.14
N ARG A 816 -17.02 1.47 28.68
CA ARG A 816 -16.51 2.78 28.22
C ARG A 816 -15.00 2.85 28.40
N LYS A 817 -14.26 3.12 27.34
CA LYS A 817 -12.81 3.35 27.31
C LYS A 817 -12.46 3.99 25.98
N ALA A 818 -11.83 5.16 26.01
CA ALA A 818 -11.20 5.72 24.81
C ALA A 818 -9.84 5.03 24.60
N TYR A 819 -9.58 4.53 23.40
CA TYR A 819 -8.32 3.91 23.01
C TYR A 819 -8.09 4.11 21.51
N SER A 820 -6.85 3.93 21.06
CA SER A 820 -6.45 4.24 19.67
C SER A 820 -5.92 3.04 18.88
N ALA A 821 -5.85 1.86 19.48
CA ALA A 821 -5.49 0.62 18.79
C ALA A 821 -6.09 -0.62 19.47
N PHE A 822 -6.38 -1.65 18.68
CA PHE A 822 -6.67 -3.01 19.15
C PHE A 822 -5.99 -4.04 18.24
N ILE A 823 -5.84 -5.27 18.74
CA ILE A 823 -5.39 -6.41 17.95
C ILE A 823 -6.54 -7.41 17.82
N SER A 824 -6.76 -7.92 16.61
CA SER A 824 -7.76 -8.96 16.32
C SER A 824 -7.06 -10.20 15.81
N ALA A 825 -7.35 -11.36 16.40
CA ALA A 825 -6.68 -12.62 16.06
C ALA A 825 -7.65 -13.79 15.85
N ASN A 826 -7.29 -14.70 14.95
CA ASN A 826 -8.04 -15.91 14.67
C ASN A 826 -7.12 -17.13 14.50
N TYR A 827 -7.53 -18.26 15.06
CA TYR A 827 -6.74 -19.48 15.16
C TYR A 827 -7.53 -20.65 14.56
N ALA A 828 -7.12 -21.11 13.39
CA ALA A 828 -7.89 -22.06 12.60
C ALA A 828 -7.39 -23.51 12.74
N PHE A 829 -8.25 -24.46 12.32
CA PHE A 829 -7.82 -25.83 12.04
C PHE A 829 -6.62 -25.85 11.08
N GLY A 830 -5.81 -26.89 11.14
CA GLY A 830 -4.50 -26.95 10.50
C GLY A 830 -3.41 -26.15 11.22
N GLY A 831 -3.77 -25.45 12.31
CA GLY A 831 -2.85 -24.60 13.07
C GLY A 831 -2.51 -23.30 12.34
N ASN A 832 -3.34 -22.84 11.41
CA ASN A 832 -3.17 -21.55 10.72
C ASN A 832 -3.64 -20.41 11.62
N ASN A 833 -2.71 -19.54 12.00
CA ASN A 833 -2.98 -18.43 12.91
C ASN A 833 -2.79 -17.10 12.16
N ALA A 834 -3.69 -16.15 12.36
CA ALA A 834 -3.55 -14.80 11.81
C ALA A 834 -3.95 -13.74 12.84
N ALA A 835 -3.26 -12.59 12.81
CA ALA A 835 -3.66 -11.41 13.58
C ALA A 835 -3.40 -10.12 12.80
N VAL A 836 -4.22 -9.11 13.07
CA VAL A 836 -4.10 -7.75 12.53
C VAL A 836 -4.19 -6.74 13.66
N VAL A 837 -3.39 -5.68 13.59
CA VAL A 837 -3.42 -4.54 14.51
C VAL A 837 -4.09 -3.38 13.79
N ILE A 838 -5.19 -2.88 14.35
CA ILE A 838 -5.97 -1.79 13.79
C ILE A 838 -5.82 -0.56 14.68
N GLY A 839 -5.48 0.58 14.08
CA GLY A 839 -5.37 1.88 14.72
C GLY A 839 -6.51 2.81 14.36
N ALA A 840 -6.79 3.77 15.24
CA ALA A 840 -7.69 4.89 14.97
C ALA A 840 -7.13 5.78 13.84
N ALA A 841 -8.01 6.50 13.13
CA ALA A 841 -7.65 7.29 11.95
C ALA A 841 -6.52 8.33 12.19
N GLY A 842 -6.50 8.96 13.36
CA GLY A 842 -5.49 9.97 13.72
C GLY A 842 -4.18 9.40 14.27
N ARG A 843 -4.07 8.08 14.45
CA ARG A 843 -2.84 7.47 14.99
C ARG A 843 -1.78 7.43 13.89
N PRO A 844 -0.56 7.99 14.09
CA PRO A 844 0.49 7.91 13.08
C PRO A 844 0.94 6.45 12.86
N VAL A 845 1.40 6.14 11.65
CA VAL A 845 2.03 4.84 11.36
C VAL A 845 3.51 5.08 11.44
N ILE A 846 4.20 4.23 12.19
CA ILE A 846 5.65 4.27 12.27
C ILE A 846 6.18 3.68 10.95
N PRO A 847 6.92 4.45 10.12
CA PRO A 847 7.43 3.93 8.87
C PRO A 847 8.38 2.77 9.15
N ARG A 848 8.08 1.59 8.59
CA ARG A 848 8.97 0.44 8.63
C ARG A 848 9.78 0.39 7.34
N PRO A 849 11.12 0.45 7.39
CA PRO A 849 11.95 0.24 6.21
C PRO A 849 11.71 -1.17 5.66
N ARG A 850 11.48 -1.28 4.35
CA ARG A 850 11.50 -2.58 3.67
C ARG A 850 12.95 -3.08 3.66
N ALA A 851 13.15 -4.36 3.94
CA ALA A 851 14.48 -4.97 3.87
C ALA A 851 15.05 -4.91 2.44
N ASP A 852 14.17 -4.95 1.44
CA ASP A 852 14.48 -4.94 -0.01
C ASP A 852 15.51 -6.01 -0.44
N GLU A 853 15.51 -7.13 0.28
CA GLU A 853 16.35 -8.28 0.00
C GLU A 853 16.05 -8.89 -1.38
N ARG A 854 17.09 -9.39 -2.05
CA ARG A 854 16.93 -10.23 -3.24
C ARG A 854 16.40 -11.60 -2.82
N VAL A 855 15.47 -12.17 -3.58
CA VAL A 855 14.84 -13.45 -3.26
C VAL A 855 15.30 -14.50 -4.24
N VAL A 856 15.82 -15.60 -3.72
CA VAL A 856 16.38 -16.69 -4.51
C VAL A 856 15.67 -17.99 -4.26
N VAL A 857 15.56 -18.81 -5.30
CA VAL A 857 15.18 -20.21 -5.22
C VAL A 857 16.44 -21.02 -4.95
N THR A 858 16.46 -21.84 -3.90
CA THR A 858 17.64 -22.63 -3.52
C THR A 858 17.40 -24.14 -3.59
N GLY A 859 16.15 -24.59 -3.68
CA GLY A 859 15.83 -26.00 -3.87
C GLY A 859 14.47 -26.19 -4.54
N ALA A 860 14.30 -27.34 -5.18
CA ALA A 860 13.07 -27.73 -5.85
C ALA A 860 12.72 -29.18 -5.51
N GLY A 861 11.43 -29.46 -5.35
CA GLY A 861 10.90 -30.79 -5.03
C GLY A 861 9.63 -31.08 -5.80
N ALA A 862 9.47 -32.33 -6.23
CA ALA A 862 8.34 -32.76 -7.05
C ALA A 862 7.88 -34.17 -6.68
N VAL A 863 6.56 -34.40 -6.80
CA VAL A 863 5.89 -35.69 -6.78
C VAL A 863 4.97 -35.70 -8.01
N SER A 864 5.16 -36.66 -8.91
CA SER A 864 4.39 -36.75 -10.16
C SER A 864 4.05 -38.19 -10.51
N ALA A 865 3.31 -38.38 -11.59
CA ALA A 865 3.02 -39.71 -12.13
C ALA A 865 4.28 -40.50 -12.54
N PHE A 866 5.43 -39.85 -12.77
CA PHE A 866 6.72 -40.53 -12.97
C PHE A 866 7.37 -41.03 -11.68
N GLY A 867 6.88 -40.60 -10.51
CA GLY A 867 7.37 -41.01 -9.20
C GLY A 867 7.75 -39.85 -8.28
N ILE A 868 8.57 -40.17 -7.28
CA ILE A 868 8.97 -39.25 -6.21
C ILE A 868 10.32 -38.62 -6.54
N GLY A 869 10.40 -37.29 -6.53
CA GLY A 869 11.60 -36.53 -6.84
C GLY A 869 11.66 -36.01 -8.28
N THR A 870 12.57 -35.06 -8.51
CA THR A 870 12.79 -34.46 -9.84
C THR A 870 13.56 -35.38 -10.77
N ALA A 871 14.35 -36.33 -10.27
CA ALA A 871 15.13 -37.25 -11.09
C ALA A 871 14.26 -38.23 -11.92
N PRO A 872 13.28 -38.96 -11.34
CA PRO A 872 12.37 -39.79 -12.14
C PRO A 872 11.54 -38.98 -13.14
N LEU A 873 11.09 -37.78 -12.73
CA LEU A 873 10.39 -36.84 -13.60
C LEU A 873 11.25 -36.46 -14.83
N LEU A 874 12.48 -36.01 -14.60
CA LEU A 874 13.39 -35.62 -15.69
C LEU A 874 13.72 -36.81 -16.60
N ALA A 875 13.98 -38.00 -16.03
CA ALA A 875 14.25 -39.20 -16.83
C ALA A 875 13.09 -39.54 -17.77
N GLY A 876 11.84 -39.46 -17.29
CA GLY A 876 10.64 -39.68 -18.12
C GLY A 876 10.46 -38.62 -19.21
N LEU A 877 10.69 -37.35 -18.87
CA LEU A 877 10.59 -36.22 -19.80
C LEU A 877 11.62 -36.32 -20.93
N PHE A 878 12.90 -36.59 -20.61
CA PHE A 878 13.95 -36.75 -21.63
C PHE A 878 13.77 -37.98 -22.51
N ALA A 879 13.13 -39.03 -22.00
CA ALA A 879 12.74 -40.19 -22.78
C ALA A 879 11.52 -39.93 -23.70
N GLY A 880 10.84 -38.78 -23.56
CA GLY A 880 9.62 -38.45 -24.31
C GLY A 880 8.40 -39.28 -23.91
N HIS A 881 8.44 -39.94 -22.75
CA HIS A 881 7.39 -40.82 -22.26
C HIS A 881 6.20 -40.03 -21.68
N THR A 882 5.05 -40.68 -21.58
CA THR A 882 3.89 -40.23 -20.78
C THR A 882 3.71 -41.15 -19.58
N ALA A 883 3.16 -40.62 -18.49
CA ALA A 883 2.90 -41.35 -17.26
C ALA A 883 1.38 -41.50 -17.00
N PHE A 884 0.61 -41.75 -18.07
CA PHE A 884 -0.83 -41.96 -17.96
C PHE A 884 -1.13 -43.42 -17.61
N SER A 885 -2.10 -43.63 -16.73
CA SER A 885 -2.51 -44.95 -16.26
C SER A 885 -4.03 -45.06 -16.19
N ASP A 886 -4.54 -46.29 -16.23
CA ASP A 886 -5.95 -46.58 -16.02
C ASP A 886 -6.44 -46.14 -14.63
N ILE A 887 -7.66 -45.61 -14.58
CA ILE A 887 -8.28 -45.06 -13.36
C ILE A 887 -8.88 -46.11 -12.42
N ALA A 888 -8.64 -47.41 -12.61
CA ALA A 888 -9.18 -48.49 -11.78
C ALA A 888 -9.03 -48.24 -10.27
N ARG A 889 -7.92 -47.60 -9.84
CA ARG A 889 -7.68 -47.25 -8.43
C ARG A 889 -8.75 -46.33 -7.84
N LEU A 890 -9.41 -45.51 -8.64
CA LEU A 890 -10.47 -44.61 -8.18
C LEU A 890 -11.79 -45.34 -7.89
N GLY A 891 -11.96 -46.59 -8.33
CA GLY A 891 -13.20 -47.34 -8.13
C GLY A 891 -14.43 -46.67 -8.75
N VAL A 892 -14.26 -45.90 -9.82
CA VAL A 892 -15.35 -45.23 -10.55
C VAL A 892 -15.82 -46.10 -11.71
N SER A 893 -17.10 -46.46 -11.71
CA SER A 893 -17.77 -47.16 -12.81
C SER A 893 -18.60 -46.20 -13.65
N GLY A 894 -18.74 -46.46 -14.95
CA GLY A 894 -19.65 -45.71 -15.82
C GLY A 894 -19.18 -44.33 -16.27
N THR A 895 -17.96 -43.91 -15.89
CA THR A 895 -17.30 -42.76 -16.54
C THR A 895 -16.99 -43.09 -18.00
N ARG A 896 -16.86 -42.09 -18.87
CA ARG A 896 -16.42 -42.29 -20.25
C ARG A 896 -14.90 -42.23 -20.36
N ALA A 897 -14.26 -41.25 -19.72
CA ALA A 897 -12.80 -41.17 -19.62
C ALA A 897 -12.21 -42.31 -18.77
N ARG A 898 -11.03 -42.81 -19.15
CA ARG A 898 -10.35 -43.99 -18.57
C ARG A 898 -8.93 -43.74 -18.09
N LEU A 899 -8.29 -42.64 -18.49
CA LEU A 899 -6.88 -42.37 -18.21
C LEU A 899 -6.69 -41.11 -17.37
N ALA A 900 -5.69 -41.17 -16.48
CA ALA A 900 -5.22 -40.03 -15.72
C ALA A 900 -3.71 -40.15 -15.41
N GLY A 901 -3.08 -39.02 -15.10
CA GLY A 901 -1.72 -39.00 -14.57
C GLY A 901 -1.70 -39.33 -13.08
N LEU A 902 -1.65 -40.61 -12.72
CA LEU A 902 -1.72 -41.06 -11.33
C LEU A 902 -0.32 -41.24 -10.72
N VAL A 903 -0.10 -40.72 -9.52
CA VAL A 903 1.12 -40.97 -8.75
C VAL A 903 1.09 -42.43 -8.28
N PRO A 904 2.11 -43.25 -8.60
CA PRO A 904 2.21 -44.64 -8.14
C PRO A 904 2.21 -44.73 -6.62
N ASP A 905 1.73 -45.83 -6.06
CA ASP A 905 1.78 -46.03 -4.61
C ASP A 905 3.22 -46.24 -4.12
N TRP A 906 3.54 -45.69 -2.95
CA TRP A 906 4.87 -45.75 -2.35
C TRP A 906 4.78 -45.83 -0.82
N ALA A 907 5.80 -46.46 -0.22
CA ALA A 907 5.94 -46.54 1.23
C ALA A 907 6.57 -45.26 1.79
N PRO A 908 6.01 -44.62 2.84
CA PRO A 908 6.59 -43.45 3.52
C PRO A 908 8.08 -43.56 3.82
N SER A 909 8.51 -44.74 4.28
CA SER A 909 9.90 -45.05 4.63
C SER A 909 10.89 -45.01 3.46
N ALA A 910 10.40 -45.00 2.21
CA ALA A 910 11.23 -44.87 1.01
C ALA A 910 11.68 -43.42 0.77
N VAL A 911 11.05 -42.43 1.42
CA VAL A 911 11.42 -41.01 1.30
C VAL A 911 12.24 -40.56 2.50
N ASP A 912 11.63 -40.51 3.69
CA ASP A 912 12.30 -40.20 4.96
C ASP A 912 11.52 -40.89 6.09
N ARG A 913 12.19 -41.79 6.82
CA ARG A 913 11.58 -42.53 7.95
C ARG A 913 11.14 -41.62 9.10
N ARG A 914 11.61 -40.38 9.15
CA ARG A 914 11.26 -39.40 10.19
C ARG A 914 10.03 -38.57 9.82
N LEU A 915 9.57 -38.65 8.57
CA LEU A 915 8.40 -37.91 8.12
C LEU A 915 7.12 -38.63 8.58
N ASP A 916 6.37 -38.01 9.49
CA ASP A 916 5.07 -38.53 9.90
C ASP A 916 4.01 -38.17 8.87
N LEU A 917 3.48 -39.19 8.20
CA LEU A 917 2.43 -39.08 7.20
C LEU A 917 1.13 -39.73 7.67
N ALA A 918 1.05 -40.12 8.94
CA ALA A 918 -0.14 -40.76 9.49
C ALA A 918 -1.32 -39.77 9.50
N GLY A 919 -2.51 -40.26 9.14
CA GLY A 919 -3.74 -39.47 9.13
C GLY A 919 -3.91 -38.52 7.92
N MET A 920 -2.88 -38.34 7.10
CA MET A 920 -2.92 -37.51 5.90
C MET A 920 -3.67 -38.19 4.73
N ASN A 921 -4.46 -37.40 3.98
CA ASN A 921 -4.94 -37.76 2.65
C ASN A 921 -3.80 -37.69 1.59
N ARG A 922 -4.05 -38.10 0.34
CA ARG A 922 -2.95 -38.26 -0.64
C ARG A 922 -2.40 -36.90 -1.08
N ILE A 923 -3.24 -35.88 -1.27
CA ILE A 923 -2.79 -34.50 -1.54
C ILE A 923 -1.81 -33.99 -0.46
N SER A 924 -2.11 -34.20 0.83
CA SER A 924 -1.24 -33.80 1.94
C SER A 924 0.07 -34.58 1.95
N ARG A 925 0.02 -35.88 1.63
CA ARG A 925 1.23 -36.71 1.50
C ARG A 925 2.12 -36.23 0.34
N PHE A 926 1.53 -35.92 -0.82
CA PHE A 926 2.28 -35.39 -1.96
C PHE A 926 2.94 -34.06 -1.61
N ALA A 927 2.18 -33.15 -1.00
CA ALA A 927 2.66 -31.84 -0.60
C ALA A 927 3.80 -31.93 0.43
N ALA A 928 3.64 -32.74 1.49
CA ALA A 928 4.64 -32.89 2.54
C ALA A 928 5.95 -33.47 2.00
N VAL A 929 5.87 -34.45 1.08
CA VAL A 929 7.05 -35.03 0.42
C VAL A 929 7.71 -34.04 -0.52
N ALA A 930 6.95 -33.38 -1.40
CA ALA A 930 7.53 -32.40 -2.32
C ALA A 930 8.19 -31.24 -1.55
N GLY A 931 7.59 -30.78 -0.45
CA GLY A 931 8.17 -29.79 0.45
C GLY A 931 9.46 -30.29 1.11
N ARG A 932 9.47 -31.54 1.62
CA ARG A 932 10.68 -32.16 2.18
C ARG A 932 11.82 -32.20 1.17
N LEU A 933 11.52 -32.66 -0.05
CA LEU A 933 12.50 -32.76 -1.13
C LEU A 933 13.06 -31.38 -1.52
N ALA A 934 12.22 -30.33 -1.55
CA ALA A 934 12.67 -28.98 -1.81
C ALA A 934 13.62 -28.45 -0.70
N LEU A 935 13.31 -28.72 0.57
CA LEU A 935 14.20 -28.37 1.69
C LEU A 935 15.53 -29.14 1.63
N ASP A 936 15.50 -30.43 1.31
CA ASP A 936 16.69 -31.26 1.17
C ASP A 936 17.55 -30.79 -0.02
N ALA A 937 16.93 -30.49 -1.16
CA ALA A 937 17.61 -29.93 -2.34
C ALA A 937 18.24 -28.55 -2.06
N ALA A 938 17.62 -27.77 -1.18
CA ALA A 938 18.17 -26.50 -0.69
C ALA A 938 19.25 -26.68 0.36
N ALA A 939 19.42 -27.86 0.96
CA ALA A 939 20.19 -28.07 2.19
C ALA A 939 19.73 -27.16 3.35
N LEU A 940 18.42 -26.87 3.44
CA LEU A 940 17.84 -26.02 4.48
C LEU A 940 17.27 -26.87 5.62
N ARG A 941 17.97 -26.91 6.76
CA ARG A 941 17.54 -27.68 7.94
C ARG A 941 16.68 -26.85 8.88
N VAL A 942 15.43 -27.27 9.06
CA VAL A 942 14.52 -26.70 10.07
C VAL A 942 14.80 -27.31 11.44
N SER A 943 14.85 -26.46 12.47
CA SER A 943 15.14 -26.78 13.86
C SER A 943 14.33 -25.85 14.78
N PRO A 944 14.24 -26.13 16.09
CA PRO A 944 13.57 -25.23 17.02
C PRO A 944 14.09 -23.78 17.01
N ARG A 945 15.33 -23.54 16.57
CA ARG A 945 15.95 -22.19 16.52
C ARG A 945 15.47 -21.33 15.35
N ASN A 946 15.09 -21.94 14.23
CA ASN A 946 14.68 -21.25 13.00
C ASN A 946 13.26 -21.61 12.54
N ALA A 947 12.55 -22.49 13.26
CA ALA A 947 11.18 -22.90 12.90
C ALA A 947 10.20 -21.73 12.82
N GLU A 948 10.35 -20.68 13.64
CA GLU A 948 9.49 -19.49 13.58
C GLU A 948 9.80 -18.58 12.38
N ASP A 949 10.94 -18.78 11.73
CA ASP A 949 11.43 -17.99 10.59
C ASP A 949 11.27 -18.74 9.24
N ALA A 950 10.89 -20.02 9.31
CA ALA A 950 10.59 -20.87 8.17
C ALA A 950 9.08 -21.11 8.05
N GLY A 951 8.56 -21.00 6.83
CA GLY A 951 7.12 -21.09 6.55
C GLY A 951 6.77 -21.84 5.27
N VAL A 952 5.47 -21.92 4.98
CA VAL A 952 4.91 -22.57 3.80
C VAL A 952 3.72 -21.79 3.25
N VAL A 953 3.65 -21.70 1.93
CA VAL A 953 2.54 -21.13 1.17
C VAL A 953 2.17 -22.13 0.09
N LEU A 954 0.95 -22.65 0.13
CA LEU A 954 0.51 -23.68 -0.79
C LEU A 954 -0.75 -23.25 -1.53
N GLY A 955 -0.75 -23.48 -2.83
CA GLY A 955 -1.89 -23.29 -3.70
C GLY A 955 -2.76 -24.55 -3.74
N VAL A 956 -4.06 -24.38 -3.95
CA VAL A 956 -4.99 -25.46 -4.31
C VAL A 956 -5.98 -25.00 -5.38
N SER A 957 -6.44 -25.94 -6.21
CA SER A 957 -7.51 -25.74 -7.19
C SER A 957 -8.85 -26.15 -6.55
N ASN A 958 -9.16 -27.45 -6.56
CA ASN A 958 -10.37 -28.00 -5.94
C ASN A 958 -10.17 -28.26 -4.42
N GLY A 959 -8.92 -28.36 -3.97
CA GLY A 959 -8.59 -28.67 -2.58
C GLY A 959 -8.61 -30.17 -2.24
N PRO A 960 -8.59 -30.51 -0.95
CA PRO A 960 -8.65 -31.90 -0.48
C PRO A 960 -10.00 -32.58 -0.73
N PRO A 961 -10.05 -33.92 -0.82
CA PRO A 961 -11.28 -34.65 -1.11
C PRO A 961 -12.32 -34.52 0.01
N GLU A 962 -13.49 -33.98 -0.35
CA GLU A 962 -14.65 -33.81 0.52
C GLU A 962 -15.55 -35.05 0.62
N SER A 963 -15.40 -35.98 -0.33
CA SER A 963 -16.41 -36.99 -0.63
C SER A 963 -16.73 -37.96 0.51
N GLY A 964 -15.76 -38.34 1.35
CA GLY A 964 -16.03 -39.20 2.50
C GLY A 964 -17.01 -38.56 3.50
N HIS A 965 -16.76 -37.30 3.84
CA HIS A 965 -17.62 -36.53 4.74
C HIS A 965 -18.98 -36.23 4.12
N MET A 966 -19.00 -35.71 2.89
CA MET A 966 -20.23 -35.31 2.22
C MET A 966 -21.15 -36.51 1.95
N ASN A 967 -20.61 -37.66 1.52
CA ASN A 967 -21.40 -38.88 1.37
C ASN A 967 -22.05 -39.29 2.70
N SER A 968 -21.29 -39.32 3.80
CA SER A 968 -21.83 -39.67 5.13
C SER A 968 -22.97 -38.74 5.56
N VAL A 969 -22.79 -37.42 5.39
CA VAL A 969 -23.77 -36.41 5.77
C VAL A 969 -25.05 -36.53 4.96
N PHE A 970 -24.97 -36.76 3.65
CA PHE A 970 -26.15 -36.76 2.79
C PHE A 970 -26.78 -38.13 2.58
N SER A 971 -26.09 -39.24 2.85
CA SER A 971 -26.66 -40.59 2.76
C SER A 971 -27.42 -41.02 4.02
N THR A 972 -27.26 -40.32 5.15
CA THR A 972 -27.91 -40.65 6.42
C THR A 972 -29.10 -39.71 6.71
N PRO A 973 -30.17 -40.17 7.39
CA PRO A 973 -31.29 -39.29 7.78
C PRO A 973 -30.90 -38.19 8.77
N GLY A 974 -29.97 -38.49 9.69
CA GLY A 974 -29.54 -37.57 10.75
C GLY A 974 -28.26 -36.78 10.45
N HIS A 975 -27.83 -36.70 9.19
CA HIS A 975 -26.66 -35.92 8.77
C HIS A 975 -25.37 -36.21 9.52
N GLN A 976 -25.06 -37.50 9.75
CA GLN A 976 -23.88 -37.92 10.50
C GLN A 976 -22.58 -37.63 9.74
N ALA A 977 -21.61 -37.04 10.42
CA ALA A 977 -20.30 -36.74 9.84
C ALA A 977 -19.33 -37.93 9.89
N ASP A 978 -18.47 -38.04 8.87
CA ASP A 978 -17.21 -38.78 8.99
C ASP A 978 -16.13 -37.86 9.56
N VAL A 979 -15.91 -37.96 10.87
CA VAL A 979 -14.96 -37.10 11.61
C VAL A 979 -13.54 -37.20 11.06
N LYS A 980 -13.11 -38.39 10.61
CA LYS A 980 -11.76 -38.58 10.07
C LYS A 980 -11.58 -37.78 8.78
N SER A 981 -12.57 -37.86 7.89
CA SER A 981 -12.60 -37.09 6.66
C SER A 981 -12.72 -35.59 6.94
N PHE A 982 -13.65 -35.17 7.81
CA PHE A 982 -13.92 -33.76 8.11
C PHE A 982 -12.68 -32.95 8.51
N SER A 983 -11.78 -33.54 9.30
CA SER A 983 -10.52 -32.89 9.70
C SER A 983 -9.55 -32.60 8.54
N ASN A 984 -9.80 -33.17 7.36
CA ASN A 984 -8.96 -33.15 6.18
C ASN A 984 -9.61 -32.53 4.94
N ILE A 985 -10.84 -32.02 5.01
CA ILE A 985 -11.56 -31.50 3.82
C ILE A 985 -11.33 -30.00 3.57
N VAL A 986 -11.01 -29.23 4.62
CA VAL A 986 -10.80 -27.78 4.49
C VAL A 986 -9.53 -27.51 3.68
N ALA A 987 -9.56 -26.53 2.78
CA ALA A 987 -8.48 -26.23 1.84
C ALA A 987 -7.10 -26.09 2.52
N ASN A 988 -7.03 -25.45 3.68
CA ASN A 988 -5.77 -25.25 4.40
C ASN A 988 -5.25 -26.48 5.15
N SER A 989 -6.03 -27.55 5.27
CA SER A 989 -5.59 -28.76 5.98
C SER A 989 -4.28 -29.30 5.41
N THR A 990 -4.15 -29.33 4.07
CA THR A 990 -2.91 -29.71 3.37
C THR A 990 -1.71 -28.87 3.80
N THR A 991 -1.89 -27.54 3.91
CA THR A 991 -0.79 -26.64 4.28
C THR A 991 -0.42 -26.81 5.76
N GLY A 992 -1.42 -26.99 6.62
CA GLY A 992 -1.22 -27.33 8.04
C GLY A 992 -0.47 -28.65 8.22
N TRP A 993 -0.79 -29.68 7.43
CA TRP A 993 -0.08 -30.96 7.44
C TRP A 993 1.38 -30.83 7.01
N VAL A 994 1.67 -30.06 5.96
CA VAL A 994 3.05 -29.76 5.54
C VAL A 994 3.80 -29.06 6.66
N ALA A 995 3.20 -28.03 7.27
CA ALA A 995 3.81 -27.29 8.36
C ALA A 995 4.08 -28.18 9.58
N ASN A 996 3.16 -29.08 9.92
CA ASN A 996 3.33 -30.04 11.01
C ASN A 996 4.48 -31.02 10.72
N ALA A 997 4.43 -31.68 9.56
CA ALA A 997 5.41 -32.71 9.18
C ALA A 997 6.85 -32.16 9.05
N LEU A 998 6.98 -30.87 8.69
CA LEU A 998 8.28 -30.20 8.50
C LEU A 998 8.63 -29.23 9.63
N CYS A 999 7.81 -29.15 10.69
CA CYS A 999 7.98 -28.27 11.85
C CYS A 999 8.12 -26.78 11.50
N LEU A 1000 7.36 -26.30 10.52
CA LEU A 1000 7.34 -24.89 10.06
C LEU A 1000 6.35 -24.09 10.91
N LYS A 1001 6.83 -23.10 11.66
CA LYS A 1001 6.02 -22.29 12.59
C LYS A 1001 5.89 -20.83 12.19
N GLY A 1002 6.64 -20.39 11.18
CA GLY A 1002 6.53 -19.06 10.57
C GLY A 1002 5.28 -18.93 9.71
N VAL A 1003 5.37 -18.10 8.66
CA VAL A 1003 4.29 -17.83 7.71
C VAL A 1003 3.63 -19.13 7.23
N ASN A 1004 2.30 -19.20 7.36
CA ASN A 1004 1.51 -20.34 6.87
C ASN A 1004 0.22 -19.84 6.21
N LEU A 1005 0.12 -20.01 4.90
CA LEU A 1005 -1.00 -19.52 4.09
C LEU A 1005 -1.41 -20.52 3.01
N THR A 1006 -2.72 -20.60 2.76
CA THR A 1006 -3.30 -21.34 1.63
C THR A 1006 -3.97 -20.37 0.66
N LEU A 1007 -3.67 -20.53 -0.63
CA LEU A 1007 -4.28 -19.75 -1.70
C LEU A 1007 -5.10 -20.65 -2.63
N ALA A 1008 -6.29 -20.21 -3.02
CA ALA A 1008 -7.19 -21.00 -3.86
C ALA A 1008 -7.76 -20.25 -5.09
N PRO A 1009 -6.93 -19.63 -5.94
CA PRO A 1009 -7.38 -18.99 -7.18
C PRO A 1009 -7.68 -20.01 -8.31
N GLY A 1010 -7.55 -21.31 -8.06
CA GLY A 1010 -7.82 -22.36 -9.06
C GLY A 1010 -6.55 -22.87 -9.75
N PRO A 1011 -6.64 -23.27 -11.03
CA PRO A 1011 -5.48 -23.74 -11.78
C PRO A 1011 -4.33 -22.72 -11.79
N HIS A 1012 -3.09 -23.22 -11.75
CA HIS A 1012 -1.85 -22.47 -11.66
C HIS A 1012 -1.64 -21.68 -10.35
N ALA A 1013 -2.43 -21.93 -9.29
CA ALA A 1013 -2.26 -21.29 -7.99
C ALA A 1013 -0.83 -21.36 -7.41
N GLY A 1014 -0.04 -22.37 -7.78
CA GLY A 1014 1.37 -22.45 -7.40
C GLY A 1014 2.19 -21.22 -7.82
N LEU A 1015 1.90 -20.60 -8.97
CA LEU A 1015 2.58 -19.37 -9.40
C LEU A 1015 2.22 -18.17 -8.50
N GLN A 1016 0.96 -18.08 -8.05
CA GLN A 1016 0.53 -17.06 -7.11
C GLN A 1016 1.23 -17.23 -5.74
N CYS A 1017 1.50 -18.47 -5.33
CA CYS A 1017 2.25 -18.75 -4.10
C CYS A 1017 3.69 -18.25 -4.16
N LEU A 1018 4.34 -18.32 -5.33
CA LEU A 1018 5.66 -17.72 -5.54
C LEU A 1018 5.62 -16.20 -5.35
N ALA A 1019 4.59 -15.52 -5.87
CA ALA A 1019 4.41 -14.08 -5.69
C ALA A 1019 4.22 -13.70 -4.22
N PHE A 1020 3.38 -14.42 -3.48
CA PHE A 1020 3.18 -14.17 -2.05
C PHE A 1020 4.46 -14.41 -1.23
N ALA A 1021 5.18 -15.51 -1.51
CA ALA A 1021 6.42 -15.83 -0.82
C ALA A 1021 7.50 -14.79 -1.09
N TRP A 1022 7.60 -14.31 -2.34
CA TRP A 1022 8.50 -13.22 -2.72
C TRP A 1022 8.20 -11.93 -1.95
N GLU A 1023 6.94 -11.50 -1.88
CA GLU A 1023 6.57 -10.32 -1.09
C GLU A 1023 6.90 -10.50 0.39
N SER A 1024 6.57 -11.66 0.97
CA SER A 1024 6.82 -11.95 2.40
C SER A 1024 8.31 -11.93 2.77
N LEU A 1025 9.18 -12.47 1.91
CA LEU A 1025 10.63 -12.47 2.12
C LEU A 1025 11.21 -11.05 1.97
N LYS A 1026 10.83 -10.31 0.92
CA LYS A 1026 11.29 -8.92 0.71
C LYS A 1026 10.82 -7.96 1.82
N ASP A 1027 9.70 -8.29 2.46
CA ASP A 1027 9.11 -7.54 3.57
C ASP A 1027 9.67 -7.97 4.94
N GLY A 1028 10.54 -8.98 4.97
CA GLY A 1028 11.22 -9.45 6.19
C GLY A 1028 10.29 -10.15 7.17
N ARG A 1029 9.31 -10.91 6.67
CA ARG A 1029 8.35 -11.69 7.49
C ARG A 1029 8.80 -13.12 7.75
N ALA A 1030 9.74 -13.61 6.95
CA ALA A 1030 10.36 -14.92 7.05
C ALA A 1030 11.77 -14.85 6.44
N GLY A 1031 12.64 -15.77 6.84
CA GLY A 1031 13.95 -16.00 6.20
C GLY A 1031 13.88 -17.04 5.09
N ALA A 1032 12.97 -18.01 5.18
CA ALA A 1032 12.76 -19.03 4.15
C ALA A 1032 11.30 -19.49 4.05
N LEU A 1033 10.83 -19.74 2.83
CA LEU A 1033 9.47 -20.20 2.54
C LEU A 1033 9.47 -21.34 1.52
N LEU A 1034 8.68 -22.36 1.78
CA LEU A 1034 8.24 -23.29 0.74
C LEU A 1034 7.04 -22.68 0.00
N ALA A 1035 7.12 -22.58 -1.32
CA ALA A 1035 6.03 -22.08 -2.16
C ALA A 1035 5.74 -23.07 -3.29
N GLY A 1036 4.47 -23.44 -3.45
CA GLY A 1036 4.11 -24.52 -4.39
C GLY A 1036 2.62 -24.81 -4.48
N GLY A 1037 2.30 -25.99 -5.01
CA GLY A 1037 0.92 -26.44 -5.19
C GLY A 1037 0.83 -27.97 -5.20
N ALA A 1038 -0.36 -28.50 -4.92
CA ALA A 1038 -0.65 -29.92 -4.94
C ALA A 1038 -2.09 -30.19 -5.37
N ASP A 1039 -2.32 -31.33 -6.02
CA ASP A 1039 -3.65 -31.84 -6.35
C ASP A 1039 -3.69 -33.36 -6.18
N GLU A 1040 -4.87 -33.88 -5.82
CA GLU A 1040 -5.20 -35.30 -5.81
C GLU A 1040 -6.40 -35.55 -6.72
N ILE A 1041 -6.39 -36.66 -7.44
CA ILE A 1041 -7.56 -37.11 -8.19
C ILE A 1041 -8.34 -38.06 -7.28
N TYR A 1042 -9.60 -37.72 -7.03
CA TYR A 1042 -10.50 -38.50 -6.21
C TYR A 1042 -11.82 -38.81 -6.94
N PRO A 1043 -12.59 -39.82 -6.49
CA PRO A 1043 -13.68 -40.39 -7.28
C PRO A 1043 -14.77 -39.38 -7.69
N GLN A 1044 -15.17 -38.49 -6.77
CA GLN A 1044 -16.24 -37.53 -7.03
C GLN A 1044 -15.83 -36.46 -8.06
N MET A 1045 -14.67 -35.84 -7.87
CA MET A 1045 -14.13 -34.85 -8.81
C MET A 1045 -14.00 -35.42 -10.23
N TYR A 1046 -13.48 -36.65 -10.37
CA TYR A 1046 -13.33 -37.28 -11.68
C TYR A 1046 -14.68 -37.55 -12.36
N ARG A 1047 -15.68 -38.04 -11.62
CA ARG A 1047 -17.05 -38.24 -12.12
C ARG A 1047 -17.70 -36.93 -12.56
N ASN A 1048 -17.53 -35.88 -11.77
CA ASN A 1048 -18.07 -34.56 -12.06
C ASN A 1048 -17.49 -34.00 -13.35
N TYR A 1049 -16.16 -34.05 -13.50
CA TYR A 1049 -15.48 -33.57 -14.71
C TYR A 1049 -15.87 -34.40 -15.94
N ASP A 1050 -15.98 -35.73 -15.83
CA ASP A 1050 -16.45 -36.58 -16.94
C ASP A 1050 -17.90 -36.24 -17.33
N ARG A 1051 -18.77 -35.99 -16.34
CA ARG A 1051 -20.19 -35.67 -16.56
C ARG A 1051 -20.39 -34.35 -17.28
N ILE A 1052 -19.68 -33.29 -16.88
CA ILE A 1052 -19.76 -31.97 -17.53
C ILE A 1052 -18.87 -31.86 -18.78
N GLY A 1053 -18.17 -32.95 -19.16
CA GLY A 1053 -17.41 -33.02 -20.41
C GLY A 1053 -16.07 -32.29 -20.37
N PHE A 1054 -15.44 -32.21 -19.20
CA PHE A 1054 -14.12 -31.59 -18.99
C PHE A 1054 -12.95 -32.59 -19.15
N LEU A 1055 -13.23 -33.87 -19.43
CA LEU A 1055 -12.21 -34.89 -19.67
C LEU A 1055 -12.17 -35.32 -21.14
N PHE A 1056 -10.98 -35.58 -21.66
CA PHE A 1056 -10.80 -36.28 -22.94
C PHE A 1056 -11.17 -37.77 -22.81
N GLN A 1057 -11.49 -38.44 -23.92
CA GLN A 1057 -12.02 -39.81 -23.95
C GLN A 1057 -11.38 -40.62 -25.08
N ASP A 1058 -11.34 -41.94 -24.92
CA ASP A 1058 -10.93 -42.92 -25.94
C ASP A 1058 -9.54 -42.60 -26.55
N ALA A 1059 -9.48 -42.47 -27.88
CA ALA A 1059 -8.23 -42.16 -28.57
C ALA A 1059 -7.68 -40.77 -28.22
N GLU A 1060 -8.52 -39.81 -27.82
CA GLU A 1060 -8.08 -38.45 -27.49
C GLU A 1060 -7.32 -38.36 -26.17
N GLU A 1061 -7.66 -39.20 -25.18
CA GLU A 1061 -6.94 -39.27 -23.90
C GLU A 1061 -5.65 -40.09 -24.02
N ALA A 1062 -5.63 -41.15 -24.84
CA ALA A 1062 -4.42 -41.92 -25.12
C ALA A 1062 -3.37 -41.10 -25.88
N ASP A 1063 -3.83 -40.20 -26.75
CA ASP A 1063 -3.02 -39.27 -27.52
C ASP A 1063 -3.31 -37.83 -27.07
N TYR A 1064 -2.90 -37.51 -25.84
CA TYR A 1064 -3.08 -36.20 -25.25
C TYR A 1064 -2.16 -35.15 -25.92
N ARG A 1065 -2.77 -34.18 -26.60
CA ARG A 1065 -2.15 -33.06 -27.33
C ARG A 1065 -3.05 -31.83 -27.32
N ILE A 1066 -2.50 -30.67 -27.69
CA ILE A 1066 -3.27 -29.42 -27.80
C ILE A 1066 -4.26 -29.50 -28.96
N ARG A 1067 -5.54 -29.25 -28.65
CA ARG A 1067 -6.66 -29.23 -29.59
C ARG A 1067 -7.42 -27.92 -29.40
N PHE A 1068 -7.17 -26.93 -30.27
CA PHE A 1068 -7.75 -25.59 -30.11
C PHE A 1068 -9.27 -25.55 -30.30
N GLU A 1069 -9.82 -26.54 -30.98
CA GLU A 1069 -11.26 -26.77 -31.18
C GLU A 1069 -11.94 -27.36 -29.94
N SER A 1070 -11.17 -27.94 -29.01
CA SER A 1070 -11.68 -28.45 -27.75
C SER A 1070 -11.89 -27.31 -26.76
N ALA A 1071 -13.04 -27.25 -26.08
CA ALA A 1071 -13.36 -26.18 -25.14
C ALA A 1071 -12.53 -26.25 -23.84
N ARG A 1072 -13.01 -27.03 -22.85
CA ARG A 1072 -12.37 -27.17 -21.52
C ARG A 1072 -11.84 -28.58 -21.23
N ARG A 1073 -11.82 -29.47 -22.23
CA ARG A 1073 -11.35 -30.85 -22.01
C ARG A 1073 -9.87 -30.87 -21.66
N LYS A 1074 -9.48 -31.78 -20.77
CA LYS A 1074 -8.11 -32.02 -20.33
C LYS A 1074 -7.93 -33.44 -19.86
N LEU A 1075 -6.68 -33.90 -19.81
CA LEU A 1075 -6.30 -35.09 -19.05
C LEU A 1075 -5.78 -34.60 -17.70
N VAL A 1076 -6.41 -35.01 -16.60
CA VAL A 1076 -6.04 -34.57 -15.25
C VAL A 1076 -4.89 -35.39 -14.69
N GLY A 1077 -4.04 -34.76 -13.90
CA GLY A 1077 -2.95 -35.41 -13.15
C GLY A 1077 -3.02 -35.10 -11.67
N GLU A 1078 -2.45 -35.97 -10.84
CA GLU A 1078 -2.22 -35.73 -9.41
C GLU A 1078 -0.72 -35.59 -9.11
N GLY A 1079 -0.40 -34.90 -8.02
CA GLY A 1079 0.98 -34.69 -7.60
C GLY A 1079 1.17 -33.36 -6.86
N ALA A 1080 2.43 -33.00 -6.65
CA ALA A 1080 2.80 -31.75 -5.98
C ALA A 1080 4.16 -31.25 -6.46
N ALA A 1081 4.36 -29.93 -6.42
CA ALA A 1081 5.66 -29.31 -6.67
C ALA A 1081 5.87 -28.12 -5.72
N PHE A 1082 7.08 -28.00 -5.19
CA PHE A 1082 7.50 -26.92 -4.30
C PHE A 1082 8.86 -26.36 -4.70
N LEU A 1083 9.01 -25.06 -4.53
CA LEU A 1083 10.28 -24.36 -4.52
C LEU A 1083 10.59 -23.89 -3.10
N ALA A 1084 11.83 -24.06 -2.65
CA ALA A 1084 12.36 -23.44 -1.44
C ALA A 1084 12.94 -22.07 -1.82
N LEU A 1085 12.34 -21.01 -1.28
CA LEU A 1085 12.74 -19.62 -1.47
C LEU A 1085 13.34 -19.08 -0.19
N GLU A 1086 14.35 -18.24 -0.29
CA GLU A 1086 14.93 -17.51 0.84
C GLU A 1086 15.53 -16.17 0.38
N THR A 1087 15.93 -15.33 1.33
CA THR A 1087 16.69 -14.12 1.01
C THR A 1087 18.10 -14.50 0.51
N LEU A 1088 18.66 -13.71 -0.41
CA LEU A 1088 20.01 -13.94 -0.91
C LEU A 1088 21.05 -13.86 0.21
N SER A 1089 20.86 -12.95 1.17
CA SER A 1089 21.67 -12.87 2.39
C SER A 1089 21.61 -14.17 3.19
N GLY A 1090 20.41 -14.73 3.38
CA GLY A 1090 20.18 -16.03 4.01
C GLY A 1090 20.93 -17.14 3.27
N ALA A 1091 20.75 -17.25 1.96
CA ALA A 1091 21.42 -18.23 1.10
C ALA A 1091 22.95 -18.13 1.19
N ARG A 1092 23.52 -16.92 1.13
CA ARG A 1092 24.97 -16.70 1.26
C ARG A 1092 25.50 -17.10 2.63
N SER A 1093 24.78 -16.78 3.71
CA SER A 1093 25.22 -17.09 5.09
C SER A 1093 25.42 -18.58 5.33
N ARG A 1094 24.68 -19.42 4.61
CA ARG A 1094 24.75 -20.89 4.66
C ARG A 1094 25.46 -21.51 3.46
N GLN A 1095 26.13 -20.70 2.63
CA GLN A 1095 26.85 -21.13 1.43
C GLN A 1095 25.99 -21.91 0.42
N ALA A 1096 24.71 -21.56 0.32
CA ALA A 1096 23.81 -22.14 -0.67
C ALA A 1096 24.22 -21.71 -2.09
N ARG A 1097 23.95 -22.58 -3.07
CA ARG A 1097 24.03 -22.24 -4.48
C ARG A 1097 22.59 -22.03 -5.01
N PRO A 1098 22.15 -20.78 -5.23
CA PRO A 1098 20.85 -20.50 -5.81
C PRO A 1098 20.64 -21.19 -7.17
N LEU A 1099 19.42 -21.67 -7.40
CA LEU A 1099 18.92 -22.15 -8.69
C LEU A 1099 18.51 -20.99 -9.61
N ALA A 1100 17.83 -20.00 -9.04
CA ALA A 1100 17.37 -18.81 -9.73
C ALA A 1100 17.08 -17.67 -8.74
N GLU A 1101 16.97 -16.45 -9.25
CA GLU A 1101 16.44 -15.28 -8.54
C GLU A 1101 15.07 -14.91 -9.09
N ILE A 1102 14.11 -14.60 -8.21
CA ILE A 1102 12.81 -14.07 -8.64
C ILE A 1102 12.92 -12.55 -8.71
N LEU A 1103 12.70 -11.99 -9.91
CA LEU A 1103 12.87 -10.56 -10.18
C LEU A 1103 11.57 -9.77 -9.98
N GLY A 1104 10.43 -10.39 -10.28
CA GLY A 1104 9.12 -9.74 -10.17
C GLY A 1104 7.98 -10.63 -10.62
N TYR A 1105 6.76 -10.19 -10.32
CA TYR A 1105 5.53 -10.88 -10.70
C TYR A 1105 4.45 -9.89 -11.14
N GLY A 1106 3.46 -10.39 -11.87
CA GLY A 1106 2.25 -9.67 -12.23
C GLY A 1106 1.06 -10.60 -12.30
N MET A 1107 -0.11 -10.06 -12.00
CA MET A 1107 -1.38 -10.79 -12.06
C MET A 1107 -2.49 -9.87 -12.56
N SER A 1108 -3.52 -10.48 -13.13
CA SER A 1108 -4.75 -9.78 -13.48
C SER A 1108 -5.91 -10.75 -13.58
N MET A 1109 -7.12 -10.20 -13.51
CA MET A 1109 -8.36 -10.94 -13.68
C MET A 1109 -9.10 -10.51 -14.95
N ASP A 1110 -9.68 -11.47 -15.67
CA ASP A 1110 -10.65 -11.17 -16.73
C ASP A 1110 -12.06 -11.08 -16.14
N ALA A 1111 -12.62 -9.87 -16.18
CA ALA A 1111 -13.94 -9.55 -15.63
C ALA A 1111 -15.12 -9.91 -16.57
N ASP A 1112 -14.89 -10.86 -17.49
CA ASP A 1112 -15.90 -11.39 -18.42
C ASP A 1112 -16.91 -12.31 -17.72
N GLY A 1113 -17.87 -12.88 -18.48
CA GLY A 1113 -18.99 -13.68 -17.95
C GLY A 1113 -18.59 -14.77 -16.95
N PHE A 1114 -19.45 -15.06 -15.96
CA PHE A 1114 -19.12 -15.91 -14.82
C PHE A 1114 -18.75 -17.34 -15.23
N SER A 1115 -19.61 -17.97 -16.04
CA SER A 1115 -19.43 -19.35 -16.53
C SER A 1115 -18.78 -19.44 -17.91
N GLY A 1116 -18.41 -18.33 -18.53
CA GLY A 1116 -17.79 -18.31 -19.86
C GLY A 1116 -16.29 -18.63 -19.80
N GLN A 1117 -15.78 -19.32 -20.83
CA GLN A 1117 -14.34 -19.50 -20.99
C GLN A 1117 -13.71 -18.18 -21.46
N CYS A 1118 -12.69 -17.71 -20.75
CA CYS A 1118 -12.02 -16.43 -21.00
C CYS A 1118 -10.84 -16.62 -21.97
N LEU A 1119 -11.09 -16.38 -23.26
CA LEU A 1119 -10.14 -16.63 -24.35
C LEU A 1119 -9.38 -15.38 -24.84
N ASP A 1120 -9.83 -14.16 -24.50
CA ASP A 1120 -9.09 -12.94 -24.87
C ASP A 1120 -7.75 -12.84 -24.11
N PRO A 1121 -6.62 -12.55 -24.79
CA PRO A 1121 -5.31 -12.49 -24.15
C PRO A 1121 -5.05 -11.20 -23.37
N GLY A 1122 -5.96 -10.23 -23.37
CA GLY A 1122 -5.76 -8.91 -22.77
C GLY A 1122 -5.40 -8.94 -21.29
N GLY A 1123 -6.04 -9.81 -20.49
CA GLY A 1123 -5.65 -10.03 -19.09
C GLY A 1123 -4.22 -10.55 -18.98
N LEU A 1124 -3.91 -11.66 -19.64
CA LEU A 1124 -2.57 -12.25 -19.59
C LEU A 1124 -1.48 -11.27 -20.04
N VAL A 1125 -1.73 -10.46 -21.06
CA VAL A 1125 -0.81 -9.39 -21.48
C VAL A 1125 -0.59 -8.35 -20.37
N ARG A 1126 -1.63 -7.95 -19.63
CA ARG A 1126 -1.48 -7.04 -18.47
C ARG A 1126 -0.68 -7.69 -17.34
N ALA A 1127 -0.93 -8.96 -17.03
CA ALA A 1127 -0.18 -9.70 -16.01
C ALA A 1127 1.31 -9.77 -16.37
N CYS A 1128 1.65 -10.17 -17.60
CA CYS A 1128 3.03 -10.22 -18.09
C CYS A 1128 3.67 -8.83 -18.13
N GLY A 1129 2.97 -7.81 -18.64
CA GLY A 1129 3.47 -6.43 -18.68
C GLY A 1129 3.79 -5.88 -17.29
N THR A 1130 2.94 -6.19 -16.30
CA THR A 1130 3.19 -5.83 -14.90
C THR A 1130 4.42 -6.55 -14.34
N ALA A 1131 4.61 -7.83 -14.66
CA ALA A 1131 5.78 -8.60 -14.22
C ALA A 1131 7.09 -8.06 -14.83
N LEU A 1132 7.08 -7.75 -16.13
CA LEU A 1132 8.20 -7.13 -16.85
C LEU A 1132 8.56 -5.75 -16.27
N ALA A 1133 7.55 -4.88 -16.08
CA ALA A 1133 7.76 -3.55 -15.50
C ALA A 1133 8.32 -3.62 -14.07
N ARG A 1134 7.82 -4.52 -13.23
CA ARG A 1134 8.29 -4.67 -11.83
C ARG A 1134 9.66 -5.32 -11.73
N SER A 1135 10.08 -6.09 -12.73
CA SER A 1135 11.39 -6.74 -12.77
C SER A 1135 12.46 -5.92 -13.51
N ASN A 1136 12.06 -4.83 -14.19
CA ASN A 1136 12.92 -4.06 -15.09
C ASN A 1136 13.59 -4.95 -16.16
N VAL A 1137 12.79 -5.82 -16.77
CA VAL A 1137 13.20 -6.73 -17.86
C VAL A 1137 12.36 -6.42 -19.08
N ASP A 1138 12.99 -6.31 -20.25
CA ASP A 1138 12.29 -6.15 -21.52
C ASP A 1138 11.78 -7.50 -22.04
N ALA A 1139 10.62 -7.50 -22.70
CA ALA A 1139 10.07 -8.70 -23.32
C ALA A 1139 11.04 -9.32 -24.34
N ALA A 1140 11.88 -8.48 -24.96
CA ALA A 1140 12.92 -8.87 -25.90
C ALA A 1140 14.10 -9.63 -25.25
N ASP A 1141 14.17 -9.71 -23.92
CA ASP A 1141 15.22 -10.44 -23.19
C ASP A 1141 14.75 -11.79 -22.64
N ILE A 1142 13.47 -12.16 -22.82
CA ILE A 1142 12.95 -13.45 -22.32
C ILE A 1142 13.49 -14.61 -23.14
N ASP A 1143 14.21 -15.53 -22.52
CA ASP A 1143 14.87 -16.65 -23.20
C ASP A 1143 13.99 -17.90 -23.30
N ALA A 1144 13.11 -18.10 -22.32
CA ALA A 1144 12.23 -19.26 -22.24
C ALA A 1144 10.93 -18.92 -21.52
N VAL A 1145 9.86 -19.61 -21.89
CA VAL A 1145 8.55 -19.51 -21.24
C VAL A 1145 8.22 -20.83 -20.58
N VAL A 1146 7.94 -20.81 -19.27
CA VAL A 1146 7.37 -21.96 -18.56
C VAL A 1146 5.86 -21.78 -18.48
N TRP A 1147 5.12 -22.80 -18.89
CA TRP A 1147 3.67 -22.79 -18.90
C TRP A 1147 3.11 -24.18 -18.59
N ALA A 1148 1.79 -24.30 -18.52
CA ALA A 1148 1.10 -25.55 -18.26
C ALA A 1148 -0.12 -25.67 -19.18
N PRO A 1149 0.08 -26.10 -20.43
CA PRO A 1149 -1.02 -26.27 -21.38
C PRO A 1149 -2.02 -27.30 -20.85
N GLN A 1150 -3.30 -27.02 -21.08
CA GLN A 1150 -4.42 -27.88 -20.67
C GLN A 1150 -4.90 -28.82 -21.78
N GLY A 1151 -4.40 -28.63 -23.02
CA GLY A 1151 -4.75 -29.40 -24.20
C GLY A 1151 -5.95 -28.85 -24.97
N ASN A 1152 -6.39 -27.62 -24.70
CA ASN A 1152 -7.66 -27.07 -25.19
C ASN A 1152 -7.55 -25.61 -25.67
N ALA A 1153 -8.69 -24.99 -26.02
CA ALA A 1153 -8.76 -23.63 -26.56
C ALA A 1153 -8.08 -22.58 -25.67
N GLN A 1154 -7.98 -22.80 -24.36
CA GLN A 1154 -7.31 -21.89 -23.43
C GLN A 1154 -5.82 -21.70 -23.77
N ASP A 1155 -5.17 -22.72 -24.32
CA ASP A 1155 -3.74 -22.67 -24.65
C ASP A 1155 -3.44 -21.64 -25.75
N ARG A 1156 -4.41 -21.38 -26.64
CA ARG A 1156 -4.30 -20.35 -27.68
C ARG A 1156 -4.13 -18.96 -27.07
N LYS A 1157 -4.78 -18.68 -25.93
CA LYS A 1157 -4.68 -17.39 -25.24
C LYS A 1157 -3.23 -17.08 -24.83
N VAL A 1158 -2.48 -18.09 -24.40
CA VAL A 1158 -1.06 -17.95 -24.05
C VAL A 1158 -0.24 -17.59 -25.29
N LEU A 1159 -0.44 -18.31 -26.40
CA LEU A 1159 0.28 -18.05 -27.64
C LEU A 1159 0.03 -16.63 -28.16
N LEU A 1160 -1.23 -16.19 -28.18
CA LEU A 1160 -1.61 -14.84 -28.59
C LEU A 1160 -1.02 -13.75 -27.66
N ALA A 1161 -0.95 -14.02 -26.36
CA ALA A 1161 -0.32 -13.09 -25.42
C ALA A 1161 1.19 -12.94 -25.71
N LEU A 1162 1.88 -14.04 -26.01
CA LEU A 1162 3.29 -14.01 -26.39
C LEU A 1162 3.52 -13.26 -27.71
N GLU A 1163 2.67 -13.45 -28.71
CA GLU A 1163 2.72 -12.70 -29.97
C GLU A 1163 2.58 -11.19 -29.73
N ARG A 1164 1.63 -10.77 -28.87
CA ARG A 1164 1.45 -9.35 -28.52
C ARG A 1164 2.63 -8.76 -27.75
N LEU A 1165 3.31 -9.55 -26.91
CA LEU A 1165 4.42 -9.08 -26.07
C LEU A 1165 5.77 -9.08 -26.79
N ALA A 1166 6.07 -10.13 -27.56
CA ALA A 1166 7.39 -10.38 -28.15
C ALA A 1166 7.43 -10.23 -29.69
N GLY A 1167 6.28 -9.95 -30.32
CA GLY A 1167 6.18 -9.74 -31.77
C GLY A 1167 6.77 -10.91 -32.56
N ALA A 1168 7.64 -10.61 -33.53
CA ALA A 1168 8.29 -11.62 -34.37
C ALA A 1168 9.12 -12.64 -33.58
N ARG A 1169 9.63 -12.29 -32.39
CA ARG A 1169 10.44 -13.21 -31.57
C ARG A 1169 9.60 -14.32 -30.94
N ALA A 1170 8.28 -14.14 -30.79
CA ALA A 1170 7.39 -15.09 -30.13
C ALA A 1170 7.46 -16.51 -30.73
N GLY A 1171 7.69 -16.64 -32.04
CA GLY A 1171 7.84 -17.93 -32.72
C GLY A 1171 9.12 -18.70 -32.38
N SER A 1172 10.15 -18.01 -31.88
CA SER A 1172 11.47 -18.59 -31.58
C SER A 1172 11.69 -18.96 -30.11
N ILE A 1173 10.85 -18.44 -29.20
CA ILE A 1173 11.01 -18.66 -27.76
C ILE A 1173 10.54 -20.09 -27.41
N PRO A 1174 11.37 -20.93 -26.76
CA PRO A 1174 10.95 -22.25 -26.31
C PRO A 1174 9.88 -22.16 -25.21
N LEU A 1175 8.84 -22.99 -25.34
CA LEU A 1175 7.75 -23.12 -24.37
C LEU A 1175 7.88 -24.46 -23.64
N ILE A 1176 8.09 -24.42 -22.33
CA ILE A 1176 8.49 -25.56 -21.50
C ILE A 1176 7.32 -26.00 -20.64
N ALA A 1177 6.91 -27.26 -20.78
CA ALA A 1177 5.79 -27.86 -20.08
C ALA A 1177 6.07 -29.29 -19.62
N THR A 1178 5.34 -29.72 -18.59
CA THR A 1178 5.28 -31.13 -18.13
C THR A 1178 3.88 -31.72 -18.20
N SER A 1179 2.83 -30.90 -18.27
CA SER A 1179 1.43 -31.35 -18.20
C SER A 1179 1.05 -32.33 -19.32
N MET A 1180 1.69 -32.23 -20.49
CA MET A 1180 1.49 -33.16 -21.61
C MET A 1180 2.09 -34.56 -21.36
N ASN A 1181 2.94 -34.71 -20.34
CA ASN A 1181 3.56 -35.98 -19.96
C ASN A 1181 2.97 -36.53 -18.65
N THR A 1182 2.60 -35.65 -17.72
CA THR A 1182 2.12 -36.01 -16.38
C THR A 1182 0.62 -35.89 -16.19
N GLY A 1183 -0.10 -35.34 -17.16
CA GLY A 1183 -1.46 -34.84 -16.98
C GLY A 1183 -1.43 -33.45 -16.34
N THR A 1184 -2.54 -32.73 -16.45
CA THR A 1184 -2.72 -31.41 -15.86
C THR A 1184 -2.95 -31.55 -14.35
N ILE A 1185 -1.88 -31.38 -13.58
CA ILE A 1185 -1.93 -31.15 -12.13
C ILE A 1185 -2.29 -29.68 -11.96
N GLU A 1186 -3.58 -29.38 -11.83
CA GLU A 1186 -4.16 -28.05 -12.07
C GLU A 1186 -3.40 -26.93 -11.35
N THR A 1187 -3.14 -27.11 -10.07
CA THR A 1187 -2.45 -26.17 -9.19
C THR A 1187 -0.94 -26.10 -9.48
N ALA A 1188 -0.31 -27.26 -9.72
CA ALA A 1188 1.15 -27.42 -9.63
C ALA A 1188 1.88 -27.49 -10.97
N SER A 1189 1.21 -27.70 -12.10
CA SER A 1189 1.86 -28.02 -13.39
C SER A 1189 2.92 -26.99 -13.82
N ALA A 1190 2.63 -25.69 -13.69
CA ALA A 1190 3.59 -24.65 -14.07
C ALA A 1190 4.80 -24.61 -13.12
N VAL A 1191 4.57 -24.79 -11.81
CA VAL A 1191 5.65 -24.88 -10.82
C VAL A 1191 6.44 -26.18 -10.97
N MET A 1192 5.81 -27.27 -11.38
CA MET A 1192 6.45 -28.55 -11.66
C MET A 1192 7.38 -28.45 -12.87
N ALA A 1193 6.92 -27.82 -13.96
CA ALA A 1193 7.75 -27.54 -15.11
C ALA A 1193 8.93 -26.63 -14.75
N LEU A 1194 8.69 -25.59 -13.94
CA LEU A 1194 9.74 -24.70 -13.46
C LEU A 1194 10.76 -25.46 -12.58
N ALA A 1195 10.30 -26.27 -11.64
CA ALA A 1195 11.15 -27.11 -10.78
C ALA A 1195 12.01 -28.07 -11.60
N ALA A 1196 11.42 -28.78 -12.56
CA ALA A 1196 12.14 -29.69 -13.44
C ALA A 1196 13.19 -28.95 -14.29
N MET A 1197 12.83 -27.80 -14.85
CA MET A 1197 13.73 -26.97 -15.66
C MET A 1197 14.93 -26.47 -14.85
N LEU A 1198 14.70 -25.88 -13.67
CA LEU A 1198 15.77 -25.37 -12.81
C LEU A 1198 16.73 -26.49 -12.37
N GLU A 1199 16.19 -27.67 -12.06
CA GLU A 1199 17.00 -28.84 -11.71
C GLU A 1199 17.80 -29.38 -12.89
N SER A 1200 17.22 -29.40 -14.09
CA SER A 1200 17.94 -29.79 -15.31
C SER A 1200 19.13 -28.85 -15.57
N ILE A 1201 18.89 -27.54 -15.49
CA ILE A 1201 19.94 -26.52 -15.65
C ILE A 1201 21.04 -26.69 -14.60
N ARG A 1202 20.68 -26.92 -13.33
CA ARG A 1202 21.65 -27.19 -12.25
C ARG A 1202 22.52 -28.40 -12.55
N ALA A 1203 21.94 -29.47 -13.09
CA ALA A 1203 22.64 -30.70 -13.44
C ALA A 1203 23.50 -30.59 -14.71
N GLY A 1204 23.53 -29.43 -15.37
CA GLY A 1204 24.19 -29.25 -16.68
C GLY A 1204 23.44 -29.92 -17.83
N GLY A 1205 22.17 -30.29 -17.62
CA GLY A 1205 21.27 -30.81 -18.63
C GLY A 1205 20.65 -29.72 -19.50
N GLY A 1206 20.07 -30.13 -20.62
CA GLY A 1206 19.31 -29.25 -21.52
C GLY A 1206 17.83 -29.14 -21.16
N ILE A 1207 17.02 -28.65 -22.09
CA ILE A 1207 15.55 -28.74 -22.02
C ILE A 1207 15.12 -30.05 -22.70
N TRP A 1208 14.12 -30.75 -22.13
CA TRP A 1208 13.59 -31.99 -22.71
C TRP A 1208 12.76 -31.73 -23.97
N PRO A 1209 12.57 -32.73 -24.85
CA PRO A 1209 11.67 -32.61 -26.00
C PRO A 1209 10.25 -32.28 -25.55
N GLN A 1210 9.65 -31.23 -26.13
CA GLN A 1210 8.27 -30.87 -25.84
C GLN A 1210 7.31 -31.77 -26.62
N ARG A 1211 6.12 -32.01 -26.05
CA ARG A 1211 5.10 -32.91 -26.62
C ARG A 1211 3.73 -32.24 -26.64
N THR A 1212 3.66 -31.06 -27.23
CA THR A 1212 2.40 -30.32 -27.38
C THR A 1212 1.52 -30.92 -28.47
N GLY A 1213 2.11 -31.66 -29.42
CA GLY A 1213 1.44 -32.16 -30.62
C GLY A 1213 1.31 -31.09 -31.72
N LEU A 1214 1.94 -29.92 -31.52
CA LEU A 1214 2.05 -28.85 -32.50
C LEU A 1214 3.52 -28.77 -32.96
N PRO A 1215 3.83 -29.16 -34.21
CA PRO A 1215 5.21 -29.22 -34.70
C PRO A 1215 5.98 -27.90 -34.54
N ASP A 1216 5.32 -26.76 -34.70
CA ASP A 1216 5.91 -25.42 -34.56
C ASP A 1216 6.31 -25.06 -33.12
N LEU A 1217 5.70 -25.70 -32.12
CA LEU A 1217 6.09 -25.54 -30.71
C LEU A 1217 7.15 -26.58 -30.33
N ASP A 1218 6.96 -27.81 -30.77
CA ASP A 1218 7.80 -28.96 -30.41
C ASP A 1218 9.20 -28.89 -31.06
N SER A 1219 9.34 -28.17 -32.18
CA SER A 1219 10.61 -28.00 -32.91
C SER A 1219 11.45 -26.78 -32.48
N ARG A 1220 10.97 -25.95 -31.54
CA ARG A 1220 11.69 -24.74 -31.13
C ARG A 1220 13.02 -25.10 -30.45
N PRO A 1221 14.12 -24.40 -30.77
CA PRO A 1221 15.43 -24.76 -30.27
C PRO A 1221 15.51 -24.60 -28.74
N ALA A 1222 16.08 -25.60 -28.07
CA ALA A 1222 16.45 -25.52 -26.66
C ALA A 1222 17.65 -24.56 -26.49
N GLY A 1223 17.37 -23.27 -26.35
CA GLY A 1223 18.38 -22.23 -26.11
C GLY A 1223 18.90 -22.18 -24.67
N ARG A 1224 19.78 -21.22 -24.40
CA ARG A 1224 20.24 -20.89 -23.04
C ARG A 1224 19.10 -20.18 -22.30
N ALA A 1225 18.57 -20.79 -21.25
CA ALA A 1225 17.39 -20.27 -20.56
C ALA A 1225 17.75 -19.53 -19.26
N GLU A 1226 18.22 -18.28 -19.38
CA GLU A 1226 18.59 -17.46 -18.22
C GLU A 1226 17.41 -16.62 -17.72
N ARG A 1227 16.75 -15.87 -18.61
CA ARG A 1227 15.56 -15.08 -18.29
C ARG A 1227 14.30 -15.89 -18.59
N ILE A 1228 13.62 -16.31 -17.53
CA ILE A 1228 12.48 -17.22 -17.62
C ILE A 1228 11.20 -16.46 -17.28
N LEU A 1229 10.22 -16.52 -18.17
CA LEU A 1229 8.85 -16.08 -17.90
C LEU A 1229 7.99 -17.31 -17.58
N ALA A 1230 7.64 -17.49 -16.30
CA ALA A 1230 6.67 -18.50 -15.89
C ALA A 1230 5.27 -17.88 -15.88
N LEU A 1231 4.34 -18.41 -16.66
CA LEU A 1231 2.99 -17.85 -16.79
C LEU A 1231 1.89 -18.92 -16.74
N GLY A 1232 0.67 -18.47 -16.46
CA GLY A 1232 -0.52 -19.32 -16.48
C GLY A 1232 -1.77 -18.50 -16.68
N SER A 1233 -2.78 -19.10 -17.31
CA SER A 1233 -4.09 -18.48 -17.53
C SER A 1233 -5.17 -19.54 -17.36
N THR A 1234 -6.12 -19.28 -16.46
CA THR A 1234 -7.26 -20.18 -16.25
C THR A 1234 -8.38 -19.86 -17.23
N ASP A 1235 -9.25 -20.84 -17.49
CA ASP A 1235 -10.49 -20.70 -18.25
C ASP A 1235 -11.45 -19.67 -17.64
N LEU A 1236 -11.32 -19.38 -16.34
CA LEU A 1236 -12.10 -18.35 -15.65
C LEU A 1236 -11.47 -16.96 -15.70
N GLY A 1237 -10.24 -16.83 -16.20
CA GLY A 1237 -9.60 -15.55 -16.39
C GLY A 1237 -8.67 -15.11 -15.27
N TYR A 1238 -8.21 -16.02 -14.41
CA TYR A 1238 -7.05 -15.73 -13.55
C TYR A 1238 -5.78 -15.81 -14.39
N ASN A 1239 -4.99 -14.74 -14.40
CA ASN A 1239 -3.76 -14.66 -15.18
C ASN A 1239 -2.56 -14.39 -14.26
N PHE A 1240 -1.49 -15.16 -14.44
CA PHE A 1240 -0.29 -15.12 -13.61
C PHE A 1240 0.97 -15.00 -14.47
N ALA A 1241 1.93 -14.22 -14.01
CA ALA A 1241 3.26 -14.12 -14.59
C ALA A 1241 4.32 -13.90 -13.51
N VAL A 1242 5.43 -14.62 -13.59
CA VAL A 1242 6.61 -14.49 -12.72
C VAL A 1242 7.86 -14.46 -13.60
N ILE A 1243 8.76 -13.51 -13.34
CA ILE A 1243 10.04 -13.39 -14.03
C ILE A 1243 11.16 -13.92 -13.12
N LEU A 1244 11.96 -14.83 -13.64
CA LEU A 1244 13.11 -15.41 -12.95
C LEU A 1244 14.42 -15.20 -13.73
N ASN A 1245 15.53 -15.16 -13.01
CA ASN A 1245 16.89 -15.19 -13.53
C ASN A 1245 17.60 -16.46 -13.06
N ALA A 1246 17.85 -17.40 -13.97
CA ALA A 1246 18.65 -18.60 -13.74
C ALA A 1246 20.12 -18.46 -14.18
N GLY A 1247 20.53 -17.27 -14.64
CA GLY A 1247 21.93 -16.96 -14.98
C GLY A 1247 22.85 -16.84 -13.77
N ALA A 1248 24.05 -16.30 -13.95
CA ALA A 1248 25.00 -16.10 -12.86
C ALA A 1248 24.45 -15.09 -11.83
N ILE A 1249 24.18 -15.56 -10.61
CA ILE A 1249 23.71 -14.75 -9.50
C ILE A 1249 24.93 -14.25 -8.73
N SER A 1250 25.37 -13.02 -9.03
CA SER A 1250 26.48 -12.36 -8.34
C SER A 1250 26.14 -11.92 -6.92
#